data_AF-A0A7K6K7F2-F1
#
_entry.id   AF-A0A7K6K7F2-F1
#
_cell.length_a   1.000
_cell.length_b   1.000
_cell.length_c   1.000
_cell.angle_alpha   90.00
_cell.angle_beta   90.00
_cell.angle_gamma   90.00
#
_symmetry.space_group_name_H-M   'P 1'
#
loop_
_entity.id
_entity.type
_entity.pdbx_description
1 polymer ?
#
loop_
_entity_poly.entity_id
_entity_poly.type
_entity_poly.pdbx_seq_one_letter_code
_entity_poly.pdbx_strand_id
1 'polypeptide(L)'
;AMWLKPEEVLLKNALKLWVQERSNQYFVLQRRRGYGEEGGGGLAGLLVGTLDAVLDSTSKVAPFRILHQTPDSQVYWSIACGSSREEITEHWEWLEHNVMKTLSVFDSNEDITSFVQGKIRGLIAEEGKGSFVKEDDPEKFREGLMKFEKCFGLPEQEKLITYYSCSYWKGRVPCQGWLYLSTNFLSFYSFLLGAEIKLIISWDEISKLEKTSNVILTESIHVCSHGEDHYFSMFLHISETFLLMEQLANYAVRRLFDKETFENDPVLHDPLQITKRGLESRAHSEQFSAFFRLPKEESLKEVHECFLWVPFSHYNTHGKMCISENYICFASQDGSLCSVIIPLREVTGVDKADPANRGVSVSTKGKTAFRFTEVRDFELLVAKLRMKCNAAASPQHIISTEVAAGSAADSPKDFGSGQSKMGPRDNSKTVSTEALMTVYHPQDAENLDPKMLKEKMKEQLWNILFAERGHGVSMFRTKKTRDLVVRGIPEALRGELWLLFSGAVNDMASNPGYYTELVEKSLGTCTLATDEIERDLRRSLPEHPAFQSDTGISALRRVLTAYAYRNPQIGYCQAMNILTSVLLLYAKEEEAFWLLVAVCERMLPDYFNRRIIGALVDQAVFEELIRVHLPQLTDHMTDMTFFSSVSLSWFLTLFISVLPIESAVNVVDCFFYDGIKAILQLGLAVLEYNMEKLLACKDDAEAVTVLNRFFDSVTNKDSPLPPAVQQGSTLSDTKSDHPKVDITDLIRESNE
;
A
#
# COMPACT_ATOMS: atom_id res chain seq x y z
N ALA A 1 22.82 -18.63 -33.25
CA ALA A 1 24.08 -18.55 -32.46
C ALA A 1 24.13 -17.21 -31.74
N MET A 2 25.08 -17.02 -30.83
CA MET A 2 25.15 -15.86 -29.95
C MET A 2 26.59 -15.36 -29.83
N TRP A 3 26.79 -14.04 -29.91
CA TRP A 3 28.06 -13.41 -29.57
C TRP A 3 28.25 -13.38 -28.06
N LEU A 4 29.46 -13.66 -27.60
CA LEU A 4 29.81 -13.67 -26.19
C LEU A 4 30.74 -12.51 -25.90
N LYS A 5 30.62 -11.95 -24.68
CA LYS A 5 31.66 -11.06 -24.17
C LYS A 5 33.00 -11.83 -24.23
N PRO A 6 34.04 -11.26 -24.85
CA PRO A 6 35.33 -11.94 -24.94
C PRO A 6 35.90 -12.28 -23.57
N GLU A 7 36.07 -13.58 -23.30
CA GLU A 7 36.63 -14.11 -22.06
C GLU A 7 37.83 -15.01 -22.36
N GLU A 8 38.87 -14.92 -21.54
CA GLU A 8 40.10 -15.69 -21.70
C GLU A 8 39.88 -17.18 -21.44
N VAL A 9 40.44 -18.02 -22.30
CA VAL A 9 40.40 -19.48 -22.21
C VAL A 9 41.84 -19.99 -22.30
N LEU A 10 42.28 -20.73 -21.28
CA LEU A 10 43.60 -21.35 -21.25
C LEU A 10 43.61 -22.68 -22.02
N LEU A 11 44.54 -22.81 -22.97
CA LEU A 11 44.61 -23.91 -23.95
C LEU A 11 44.70 -25.31 -23.32
N LYS A 12 45.38 -25.45 -22.17
CA LYS A 12 45.65 -26.75 -21.52
C LYS A 12 44.37 -27.48 -21.07
N ASN A 13 43.29 -26.75 -20.79
CA ASN A 13 42.01 -27.31 -20.38
C ASN A 13 41.02 -27.44 -21.56
N ALA A 14 41.12 -26.55 -22.55
CA ALA A 14 40.25 -26.52 -23.71
C ALA A 14 40.39 -27.73 -24.66
N LEU A 15 41.61 -28.21 -24.91
CA LEU A 15 41.87 -29.25 -25.93
C LEU A 15 41.44 -30.67 -25.53
N LYS A 16 41.17 -30.94 -24.24
CA LYS A 16 40.75 -32.28 -23.79
C LYS A 16 39.25 -32.54 -23.98
N LEU A 17 38.45 -31.47 -23.96
CA LEU A 17 36.99 -31.48 -23.95
C LEU A 17 36.33 -31.06 -25.27
N TRP A 18 37.11 -30.45 -26.17
CA TRP A 18 36.62 -29.87 -27.40
C TRP A 18 37.37 -30.43 -28.62
N VAL A 19 36.64 -30.67 -29.69
CA VAL A 19 37.12 -31.09 -31.00
C VAL A 19 37.08 -29.88 -31.92
N GLN A 20 38.18 -29.59 -32.59
CA GLN A 20 38.25 -28.52 -33.58
C GLN A 20 37.53 -28.96 -34.87
N GLU A 21 36.57 -28.14 -35.32
CA GLU A 21 35.80 -28.38 -36.55
C GLU A 21 36.35 -27.56 -37.73
N ARG A 22 36.67 -26.29 -37.47
CA ARG A 22 37.28 -25.36 -38.45
C ARG A 22 38.26 -24.43 -37.74
N SER A 23 39.24 -23.93 -38.47
CA SER A 23 40.16 -22.91 -37.98
C SER A 23 40.71 -22.09 -39.13
N ASN A 24 40.99 -20.82 -38.85
CA ASN A 24 41.80 -19.96 -39.70
C ASN A 24 42.88 -19.26 -38.85
N GLN A 25 43.57 -18.27 -39.40
CA GLN A 25 44.67 -17.58 -38.72
C GLN A 25 44.25 -16.95 -37.38
N TYR A 26 43.01 -16.47 -37.27
CA TYR A 26 42.55 -15.68 -36.12
C TYR A 26 41.39 -16.31 -35.35
N PHE A 27 40.71 -17.33 -35.89
CA PHE A 27 39.53 -17.92 -35.28
C PHE A 27 39.58 -19.45 -35.31
N VAL A 28 39.00 -20.07 -34.27
CA VAL A 28 38.85 -21.52 -34.14
C VAL A 28 37.42 -21.86 -33.77
N LEU A 29 36.74 -22.63 -34.63
CA LEU A 29 35.43 -23.22 -34.35
C LEU A 29 35.63 -24.59 -33.71
N GLN A 30 35.02 -24.79 -32.55
CA GLN A 30 35.11 -26.02 -31.79
C GLN A 30 33.73 -26.59 -31.47
N ARG A 31 33.64 -27.93 -31.46
CA ARG A 31 32.50 -28.71 -30.99
C ARG A 31 32.88 -29.49 -29.73
N ARG A 32 31.94 -29.65 -28.80
CA ARG A 32 32.17 -30.43 -27.59
C ARG A 32 32.31 -31.93 -27.89
N ARG A 33 33.31 -32.57 -27.29
CA ARG A 33 33.58 -34.01 -27.47
C ARG A 33 32.40 -34.83 -26.91
N GLY A 34 31.86 -35.77 -27.70
CA GLY A 34 30.68 -36.57 -27.35
C GLY A 34 29.33 -36.02 -27.84
N TYR A 35 29.28 -34.83 -28.44
CA TYR A 35 28.04 -34.28 -29.01
C TYR A 35 27.95 -34.58 -30.52
N GLY A 36 27.03 -35.45 -30.96
CA GLY A 36 26.75 -35.70 -32.38
C GLY A 36 27.62 -36.76 -33.09
N GLU A 37 28.24 -37.70 -32.38
CA GLU A 37 28.84 -38.89 -33.01
C GLU A 37 27.83 -40.03 -33.12
N GLU A 38 27.49 -40.44 -34.35
CA GLU A 38 26.86 -41.73 -34.60
C GLU A 38 27.90 -42.84 -34.33
N GLY A 39 27.84 -43.44 -33.13
CA GLY A 39 28.52 -44.72 -32.84
C GLY A 39 29.62 -44.75 -31.77
N GLY A 40 29.58 -43.90 -30.73
CA GLY A 40 30.67 -43.82 -29.72
C GLY A 40 30.24 -43.83 -28.25
N GLY A 41 29.42 -44.78 -27.81
CA GLY A 41 29.11 -44.99 -26.39
C GLY A 41 30.32 -45.53 -25.62
N GLY A 42 31.09 -44.66 -24.97
CA GLY A 42 32.23 -45.04 -24.13
C GLY A 42 32.22 -44.32 -22.78
N LEU A 43 32.42 -45.09 -21.70
CA LEU A 43 32.44 -44.67 -20.28
C LEU A 43 33.40 -43.50 -19.94
N ALA A 44 34.28 -43.10 -20.85
CA ALA A 44 35.13 -41.92 -20.71
C ALA A 44 34.36 -40.59 -20.77
N GLY A 45 33.16 -40.56 -21.39
CA GLY A 45 32.33 -39.34 -21.45
C GLY A 45 31.63 -38.98 -20.14
N LEU A 46 31.44 -39.95 -19.25
CA LEU A 46 30.70 -39.79 -17.99
C LEU A 46 31.59 -39.30 -16.83
N LEU A 47 32.88 -39.67 -16.86
CA LEU A 47 33.83 -39.43 -15.75
C LEU A 47 34.57 -38.09 -15.82
N VAL A 48 34.44 -37.35 -16.91
CA VAL A 48 34.95 -35.97 -17.00
C VAL A 48 33.91 -34.96 -16.49
N GLY A 49 32.64 -35.36 -16.37
CA GLY A 49 31.55 -34.48 -15.93
C GLY A 49 31.58 -34.11 -14.43
N THR A 50 32.38 -34.77 -13.61
CA THR A 50 32.31 -34.65 -12.13
C THR A 50 33.35 -33.73 -11.50
N LEU A 51 34.41 -33.32 -12.21
CA LEU A 51 35.42 -32.39 -11.65
C LEU A 51 35.29 -30.94 -12.17
N ASP A 52 34.49 -30.70 -13.20
CA ASP A 52 34.38 -29.41 -13.90
C ASP A 52 33.27 -28.49 -13.39
N ALA A 53 32.51 -28.88 -12.36
CA ALA A 53 31.39 -28.09 -11.85
C ALA A 53 31.81 -26.76 -11.19
N VAL A 54 33.09 -26.56 -10.86
CA VAL A 54 33.53 -25.47 -9.96
C VAL A 54 34.33 -24.35 -10.65
N LEU A 55 34.74 -24.45 -11.92
CA LEU A 55 35.78 -23.53 -12.45
C LEU A 55 35.54 -22.84 -13.81
N ASP A 56 34.31 -22.76 -14.33
CA ASP A 56 34.02 -21.82 -15.44
C ASP A 56 32.51 -21.61 -15.60
N SER A 57 32.05 -20.36 -15.50
CA SER A 57 30.64 -19.99 -15.25
C SER A 57 29.87 -19.42 -16.45
N THR A 58 30.44 -19.39 -17.66
CA THR A 58 29.84 -18.63 -18.79
C THR A 58 29.73 -19.40 -20.11
N SER A 59 30.40 -20.55 -20.27
CA SER A 59 30.43 -21.29 -21.55
C SER A 59 29.73 -22.67 -21.55
N LYS A 60 28.81 -22.96 -20.63
CA LYS A 60 28.51 -24.37 -20.25
C LYS A 60 27.32 -25.09 -20.89
N VAL A 61 26.56 -24.54 -21.83
CA VAL A 61 25.39 -25.27 -22.41
C VAL A 61 25.41 -25.40 -23.94
N ALA A 62 26.16 -24.57 -24.67
CA ALA A 62 26.22 -24.64 -26.13
C ALA A 62 27.24 -25.69 -26.61
N PRO A 63 26.87 -26.64 -27.49
CA PRO A 63 27.75 -27.67 -28.03
C PRO A 63 28.81 -27.14 -29.00
N PHE A 64 28.64 -25.92 -29.54
CA PHE A 64 29.61 -25.26 -30.42
C PHE A 64 30.06 -23.91 -29.89
N ARG A 65 31.32 -23.55 -30.16
CA ARG A 65 31.90 -22.25 -29.83
C ARG A 65 32.92 -21.76 -30.85
N ILE A 66 33.06 -20.45 -30.97
CA ILE A 66 34.14 -19.80 -31.73
C ILE A 66 35.09 -19.10 -30.75
N LEU A 67 36.38 -19.37 -30.92
CA LEU A 67 37.46 -18.73 -30.18
C LEU A 67 38.23 -17.79 -31.11
N HIS A 68 38.66 -16.64 -30.59
CA HIS A 68 39.67 -15.78 -31.19
C HIS A 68 41.06 -16.17 -30.70
N GLN A 69 42.04 -16.14 -31.60
CA GLN A 69 43.46 -16.42 -31.37
C GLN A 69 44.33 -15.48 -32.21
N THR A 70 45.60 -15.35 -31.83
CA THR A 70 46.63 -14.70 -32.66
C THR A 70 47.83 -15.64 -32.81
N PRO A 71 48.58 -15.56 -33.94
CA PRO A 71 49.81 -16.32 -34.11
C PRO A 71 50.75 -16.07 -32.91
N ASP A 72 51.30 -17.13 -32.33
CA ASP A 72 52.19 -17.13 -31.15
C ASP A 72 51.54 -16.90 -29.76
N SER A 73 50.22 -16.67 -29.68
CA SER A 73 49.52 -16.58 -28.38
C SER A 73 49.09 -17.95 -27.83
N GLN A 74 49.35 -18.19 -26.54
CA GLN A 74 48.80 -19.35 -25.81
C GLN A 74 47.41 -19.07 -25.20
N VAL A 75 46.92 -17.84 -25.34
CA VAL A 75 45.64 -17.36 -24.78
C VAL A 75 44.61 -17.24 -25.89
N TYR A 76 43.45 -17.84 -25.67
CA TYR A 76 42.32 -17.83 -26.58
C TYR A 76 41.20 -17.01 -25.95
N TRP A 77 40.32 -16.45 -26.77
CA TRP A 77 39.19 -15.67 -26.29
C TRP A 77 37.89 -16.27 -26.79
N SER A 78 36.98 -16.67 -25.91
CA SER A 78 35.66 -17.14 -26.30
C SER A 78 34.82 -15.95 -26.79
N ILE A 79 34.36 -15.99 -28.04
CA ILE A 79 33.68 -14.84 -28.67
C ILE A 79 32.29 -15.18 -29.20
N ALA A 80 31.93 -16.45 -29.37
CA ALA A 80 30.58 -16.85 -29.76
C ALA A 80 30.28 -18.29 -29.35
N CYS A 81 28.99 -18.62 -29.20
CA CYS A 81 28.52 -19.98 -29.00
C CYS A 81 27.23 -20.27 -29.79
N GLY A 82 26.94 -21.55 -30.03
CA GLY A 82 25.80 -21.96 -30.86
C GLY A 82 25.22 -23.31 -30.42
N SER A 83 23.90 -23.43 -30.57
CA SER A 83 23.16 -24.63 -30.16
C SER A 83 23.19 -25.74 -31.22
N SER A 84 23.41 -25.36 -32.48
CA SER A 84 23.53 -26.23 -33.64
C SER A 84 24.74 -25.84 -34.50
N ARG A 85 25.10 -26.72 -35.45
CA ARG A 85 26.22 -26.47 -36.37
C ARG A 85 25.88 -25.36 -37.35
N GLU A 86 24.62 -25.33 -37.80
CA GLU A 86 24.09 -24.39 -38.77
C GLU A 86 24.18 -22.97 -38.21
N GLU A 87 23.68 -22.76 -36.99
CA GLU A 87 23.70 -21.47 -36.31
C GLU A 87 25.12 -20.91 -36.11
N ILE A 88 26.05 -21.73 -35.61
CA ILE A 88 27.40 -21.23 -35.33
C ILE A 88 28.19 -20.97 -36.62
N THR A 89 27.79 -21.61 -37.72
CA THR A 89 28.40 -21.40 -39.03
C THR A 89 28.05 -20.01 -39.58
N GLU A 90 26.87 -19.47 -39.31
CA GLU A 90 26.52 -18.10 -39.69
C GLU A 90 27.45 -17.07 -39.03
N HIS A 91 27.74 -17.23 -37.73
CA HIS A 91 28.68 -16.37 -37.02
C HIS A 91 30.11 -16.52 -37.53
N TRP A 92 30.51 -17.75 -37.89
CA TRP A 92 31.80 -18.01 -38.53
C TRP A 92 31.94 -17.29 -39.88
N GLU A 93 30.95 -17.44 -40.75
CA GLU A 93 30.93 -16.80 -42.07
C GLU A 93 30.92 -15.27 -41.95
N TRP A 94 30.20 -14.73 -40.96
CA TRP A 94 30.21 -13.30 -40.70
C TRP A 94 31.61 -12.79 -40.34
N LEU A 95 32.36 -13.49 -39.48
CA LEU A 95 33.75 -13.12 -39.14
C LEU A 95 34.65 -13.16 -40.37
N GLU A 96 34.50 -14.18 -41.22
CA GLU A 96 35.29 -14.32 -42.44
C GLU A 96 35.04 -13.19 -43.44
N HIS A 97 33.78 -12.79 -43.62
CA HIS A 97 33.44 -11.74 -44.57
C HIS A 97 33.74 -10.33 -44.06
N ASN A 98 33.49 -10.06 -42.77
CA ASN A 98 33.44 -8.71 -42.23
C ASN A 98 34.67 -8.33 -41.38
N VAL A 99 35.38 -9.31 -40.83
CA VAL A 99 36.48 -9.05 -39.87
C VAL A 99 37.83 -9.46 -40.45
N MET A 100 37.93 -10.65 -41.07
CA MET A 100 39.21 -11.24 -41.49
C MET A 100 40.09 -10.34 -42.36
N LYS A 101 39.51 -9.63 -43.35
CA LYS A 101 40.27 -8.75 -44.26
C LYS A 101 40.90 -7.55 -43.55
N THR A 102 40.30 -7.12 -42.44
CA THR A 102 40.79 -5.99 -41.64
C THR A 102 41.89 -6.44 -40.69
N LEU A 103 41.83 -7.69 -40.20
CA LEU A 103 42.83 -8.22 -39.26
C LEU A 103 44.23 -8.28 -39.87
N SER A 104 44.36 -8.53 -41.17
CA SER A 104 45.66 -8.58 -41.87
C SER A 104 46.36 -7.23 -42.01
N VAL A 105 45.71 -6.12 -41.64
CA VAL A 105 46.29 -4.76 -41.71
C VAL A 105 47.05 -4.40 -40.43
N PHE A 106 46.80 -5.11 -39.33
CA PHE A 106 47.44 -4.83 -38.05
C PHE A 106 48.78 -5.56 -37.91
N ASP A 107 49.81 -4.84 -37.44
CA ASP A 107 51.16 -5.37 -37.24
C ASP A 107 51.37 -5.95 -35.83
N SER A 108 50.43 -5.74 -34.90
CA SER A 108 50.50 -6.18 -33.50
C SER A 108 49.38 -7.14 -33.12
N ASN A 109 49.73 -8.26 -32.47
CA ASN A 109 48.79 -9.24 -31.93
C ASN A 109 47.84 -8.65 -30.86
N GLU A 110 48.30 -7.66 -30.10
CA GLU A 110 47.48 -6.97 -29.10
C GLU A 110 46.42 -6.08 -29.76
N ASP A 111 46.79 -5.40 -30.86
CA ASP A 111 45.87 -4.55 -31.63
C ASP A 111 44.80 -5.39 -32.32
N ILE A 112 45.18 -6.53 -32.90
CA ILE A 112 44.26 -7.51 -33.49
C ILE A 112 43.25 -7.98 -32.44
N THR A 113 43.72 -8.35 -31.25
CA THR A 113 42.86 -8.84 -30.17
C THR A 113 41.92 -7.73 -29.68
N SER A 114 42.44 -6.53 -29.45
CA SER A 114 41.65 -5.37 -29.02
C SER A 114 40.57 -4.99 -30.03
N PHE A 115 40.91 -5.03 -31.32
CA PHE A 115 39.97 -4.77 -32.41
C PHE A 115 38.86 -5.81 -32.46
N VAL A 116 39.19 -7.10 -32.40
CA VAL A 116 38.19 -8.18 -32.37
C VAL A 116 37.28 -8.02 -31.14
N GLN A 117 37.86 -7.83 -29.95
CA GLN A 117 37.06 -7.64 -28.73
C GLN A 117 36.11 -6.44 -28.83
N GLY A 118 36.60 -5.31 -29.34
CA GLY A 118 35.79 -4.11 -29.58
C GLY A 118 34.66 -4.35 -30.58
N LYS A 119 34.95 -5.07 -31.67
CA LYS A 119 33.95 -5.37 -32.70
C LYS A 119 32.85 -6.31 -32.19
N ILE A 120 33.22 -7.35 -31.44
CA ILE A 120 32.26 -8.27 -30.81
C ILE A 120 31.38 -7.54 -29.79
N ARG A 121 31.96 -6.70 -28.92
CA ARG A 121 31.18 -5.84 -28.00
C ARG A 121 30.22 -4.91 -28.74
N GLY A 122 30.62 -4.40 -29.91
CA GLY A 122 29.76 -3.58 -30.77
C GLY A 122 28.57 -4.35 -31.33
N LEU A 123 28.76 -5.58 -31.78
CA LEU A 123 27.67 -6.45 -32.27
C LEU A 123 26.67 -6.77 -31.17
N ILE A 124 27.17 -7.09 -29.97
CA ILE A 124 26.33 -7.34 -28.78
C ILE A 124 25.45 -6.11 -28.48
N ALA A 125 26.02 -4.90 -28.54
CA ALA A 125 25.28 -3.67 -28.29
C ALA A 125 24.23 -3.35 -29.37
N GLU A 126 24.47 -3.78 -30.62
CA GLU A 126 23.56 -3.55 -31.75
C GLU A 126 22.36 -4.52 -31.72
N GLU A 127 22.58 -5.78 -31.34
CA GLU A 127 21.50 -6.76 -31.08
C GLU A 127 20.60 -6.38 -29.89
N GLY A 128 21.11 -5.59 -28.93
CA GLY A 128 20.38 -5.15 -27.74
C GLY A 128 19.35 -4.02 -27.93
N LYS A 129 19.27 -3.39 -29.11
CA LYS A 129 18.38 -2.21 -29.34
C LYS A 129 16.87 -2.50 -29.30
N GLY A 130 16.45 -3.78 -29.22
CA GLY A 130 15.04 -4.19 -29.12
C GLY A 130 14.51 -4.42 -27.70
N SER A 131 15.35 -4.39 -26.66
CA SER A 131 14.95 -4.70 -25.28
C SER A 131 15.09 -3.46 -24.38
N PHE A 132 13.96 -2.89 -23.96
CA PHE A 132 13.89 -1.78 -22.99
C PHE A 132 14.09 -2.25 -21.54
N VAL A 133 15.18 -2.98 -21.26
CA VAL A 133 15.49 -3.48 -19.91
C VAL A 133 16.87 -2.94 -19.49
N LYS A 134 16.87 -1.95 -18.58
CA LYS A 134 18.04 -1.66 -17.74
C LYS A 134 17.97 -2.56 -16.51
N GLU A 135 18.33 -3.82 -16.69
CA GLU A 135 18.78 -4.67 -15.58
C GLU A 135 20.29 -4.50 -15.40
N ASP A 136 20.81 -4.81 -14.22
CA ASP A 136 22.24 -4.73 -13.92
C ASP A 136 23.10 -5.62 -14.85
N ASP A 137 22.48 -6.60 -15.52
CA ASP A 137 23.09 -7.46 -16.54
C ASP A 137 22.06 -7.97 -17.58
N PRO A 138 21.78 -7.20 -18.65
CA PRO A 138 20.80 -7.57 -19.68
C PRO A 138 21.13 -8.89 -20.40
N GLU A 139 22.40 -9.30 -20.39
CA GLU A 139 22.88 -10.53 -21.03
C GLU A 139 22.42 -11.76 -20.23
N LYS A 140 22.59 -11.73 -18.90
CA LYS A 140 22.07 -12.79 -18.01
C LYS A 140 20.56 -12.90 -18.07
N PHE A 141 19.84 -11.79 -18.22
CA PHE A 141 18.39 -11.84 -18.35
C PHE A 141 17.95 -12.60 -19.60
N ARG A 142 18.59 -12.31 -20.73
CA ARG A 142 18.30 -12.97 -22.00
C ARG A 142 18.58 -14.48 -21.95
N GLU A 143 19.66 -14.89 -21.28
CA GLU A 143 19.92 -16.31 -21.04
C GLU A 143 18.83 -16.96 -20.17
N GLY A 144 18.37 -16.26 -19.13
CA GLY A 144 17.24 -16.67 -18.30
C GLY A 144 15.95 -16.84 -19.10
N LEU A 145 15.65 -15.88 -19.98
CA LEU A 145 14.48 -15.90 -20.87
C LEU A 145 14.49 -17.08 -21.83
N MET A 146 15.60 -17.35 -22.52
CA MET A 146 15.70 -18.50 -23.41
C MET A 146 15.52 -19.84 -22.66
N LYS A 147 16.05 -19.93 -21.43
CA LYS A 147 15.82 -21.11 -20.58
C LYS A 147 14.35 -21.24 -20.19
N PHE A 148 13.72 -20.14 -19.80
CA PHE A 148 12.30 -20.11 -19.47
C PHE A 148 11.42 -20.59 -20.63
N GLU A 149 11.57 -20.00 -21.82
CA GLU A 149 10.81 -20.36 -23.03
C GLU A 149 11.01 -21.85 -23.40
N LYS A 150 12.26 -22.33 -23.32
CA LYS A 150 12.59 -23.73 -23.63
C LYS A 150 12.07 -24.72 -22.59
N CYS A 151 12.04 -24.35 -21.31
CA CYS A 151 11.75 -25.27 -20.21
C CYS A 151 10.25 -25.49 -19.98
N PHE A 152 9.42 -24.46 -20.22
CA PHE A 152 8.03 -24.47 -19.76
C PHE A 152 6.97 -24.47 -20.87
N GLY A 153 7.31 -24.12 -22.12
CA GLY A 153 6.37 -24.20 -23.25
C GLY A 153 5.08 -23.38 -23.04
N LEU A 154 5.19 -22.23 -22.38
CA LEU A 154 4.07 -21.35 -22.04
C LEU A 154 3.54 -20.60 -23.28
N PRO A 155 2.33 -20.00 -23.22
CA PRO A 155 1.76 -19.27 -24.36
C PRO A 155 2.69 -18.17 -24.90
N GLU A 156 2.66 -17.89 -26.21
CA GLU A 156 3.56 -16.89 -26.85
C GLU A 156 3.43 -15.47 -26.29
N GLN A 157 2.30 -15.15 -25.66
CA GLN A 157 2.03 -13.84 -25.03
C GLN A 157 2.55 -13.78 -23.59
N GLU A 158 3.10 -14.87 -23.06
CA GLU A 158 3.62 -14.93 -21.70
C GLU A 158 4.95 -14.20 -21.61
N LYS A 159 5.01 -13.20 -20.73
CA LYS A 159 6.19 -12.37 -20.53
C LYS A 159 6.90 -12.74 -19.24
N LEU A 160 8.19 -13.12 -19.34
CA LEU A 160 9.04 -13.25 -18.16
C LEU A 160 9.29 -11.86 -17.55
N ILE A 161 9.02 -11.73 -16.25
CA ILE A 161 9.22 -10.50 -15.50
C ILE A 161 10.60 -10.48 -14.85
N THR A 162 10.98 -11.59 -14.19
CA THR A 162 12.29 -11.77 -13.54
C THR A 162 12.50 -13.23 -13.18
N TYR A 163 13.71 -13.59 -12.76
CA TYR A 163 14.00 -14.90 -12.20
C TYR A 163 15.01 -14.81 -11.04
N TYR A 164 14.98 -15.80 -10.15
CA TYR A 164 15.79 -15.85 -8.94
C TYR A 164 16.38 -17.24 -8.75
N SER A 165 17.65 -17.31 -8.33
CA SER A 165 18.24 -18.55 -7.84
C SER A 165 17.63 -18.87 -6.48
N CYS A 166 17.16 -20.11 -6.29
CA CYS A 166 16.62 -20.57 -5.01
C CYS A 166 16.71 -22.09 -4.87
N SER A 167 16.26 -22.61 -3.73
CA SER A 167 16.07 -24.05 -3.51
C SER A 167 14.60 -24.36 -3.32
N TYR A 168 14.08 -25.29 -4.11
CA TYR A 168 12.75 -25.86 -3.96
C TYR A 168 12.80 -27.12 -3.10
N TRP A 169 11.89 -27.25 -2.13
CA TRP A 169 11.85 -28.39 -1.23
C TRP A 169 10.76 -29.38 -1.65
N LYS A 170 11.17 -30.59 -2.03
CA LYS A 170 10.27 -31.73 -2.21
C LYS A 170 10.44 -32.67 -1.02
N GLY A 171 9.63 -32.47 0.02
CA GLY A 171 9.84 -33.10 1.32
C GLY A 171 11.09 -32.55 2.02
N ARG A 172 12.02 -33.42 2.45
CA ARG A 172 13.24 -33.01 3.18
C ARG A 172 14.46 -32.75 2.31
N VAL A 173 14.33 -32.87 0.98
CA VAL A 173 15.47 -32.76 0.06
C VAL A 173 15.37 -31.44 -0.72
N PRO A 174 16.34 -30.52 -0.56
CA PRO A 174 16.38 -29.30 -1.34
C PRO A 174 16.89 -29.58 -2.75
N CYS A 175 16.19 -29.05 -3.74
CA CYS A 175 16.58 -29.07 -5.14
C CYS A 175 16.95 -27.65 -5.55
N GLN A 176 18.23 -27.40 -5.78
CA GLN A 176 18.71 -26.09 -6.20
C GLN A 176 18.33 -25.84 -7.66
N GLY A 177 17.73 -24.68 -7.92
CA GLY A 177 17.27 -24.33 -9.26
C GLY A 177 16.96 -22.85 -9.40
N TRP A 178 16.11 -22.55 -10.37
CA TRP A 178 15.72 -21.20 -10.73
C TRP A 178 14.21 -21.06 -10.68
N LEU A 179 13.75 -20.06 -9.94
CA LEU A 179 12.36 -19.60 -9.89
C LEU A 179 12.18 -18.48 -10.92
N TYR A 180 11.30 -18.68 -11.87
CA TYR A 180 10.91 -17.74 -12.91
C TYR A 180 9.54 -17.18 -12.57
N LEU A 181 9.44 -15.85 -12.55
CA LEU A 181 8.19 -15.14 -12.33
C LEU A 181 7.79 -14.49 -13.65
N SER A 182 6.69 -14.92 -14.22
CA SER A 182 6.10 -14.34 -15.43
C SER A 182 4.76 -13.70 -15.10
N THR A 183 4.16 -13.00 -16.07
CA THR A 183 2.90 -12.26 -15.86
C THR A 183 1.79 -13.13 -15.26
N ASN A 184 1.65 -14.38 -15.69
CA ASN A 184 0.57 -15.28 -15.29
C ASN A 184 1.01 -16.47 -14.45
N PHE A 185 2.30 -16.80 -14.46
CA PHE A 185 2.79 -18.02 -13.84
C PHE A 185 3.98 -17.79 -12.91
N LEU A 186 4.01 -18.61 -11.87
CA LEU A 186 5.19 -18.96 -11.10
C LEU A 186 5.73 -20.27 -11.67
N SER A 187 6.97 -20.29 -12.14
CA SER A 187 7.59 -21.49 -12.71
C SER A 187 8.93 -21.81 -12.05
N PHE A 188 9.23 -23.07 -11.77
CA PHE A 188 10.53 -23.48 -11.20
C PHE A 188 11.17 -24.60 -12.01
N TYR A 189 12.48 -24.48 -12.23
CA TYR A 189 13.29 -25.47 -12.93
C TYR A 189 14.53 -25.86 -12.14
N SER A 190 14.77 -27.16 -12.01
CA SER A 190 16.00 -27.73 -11.47
C SER A 190 16.40 -28.98 -12.26
N PHE A 191 17.69 -29.15 -12.52
CA PHE A 191 18.25 -30.39 -13.07
C PHE A 191 19.47 -30.79 -12.25
N LEU A 192 19.33 -31.83 -11.44
CA LEU A 192 20.39 -32.31 -10.54
C LEU A 192 20.50 -33.82 -10.65
N LEU A 193 21.72 -34.33 -10.88
CA LEU A 193 22.03 -35.77 -10.97
C LEU A 193 21.16 -36.57 -11.95
N GLY A 194 20.75 -35.94 -13.06
CA GLY A 194 19.89 -36.58 -14.06
C GLY A 194 18.39 -36.55 -13.74
N ALA A 195 17.99 -36.01 -12.59
CA ALA A 195 16.59 -35.76 -12.24
C ALA A 195 16.20 -34.33 -12.63
N GLU A 196 15.23 -34.22 -13.53
CA GLU A 196 14.60 -32.96 -13.91
C GLU A 196 13.39 -32.69 -13.02
N ILE A 197 13.28 -31.47 -12.47
CA ILE A 197 12.13 -30.98 -11.74
C ILE A 197 11.63 -29.73 -12.45
N LYS A 198 10.34 -29.77 -12.82
CA LYS A 198 9.58 -28.67 -13.40
C LYS A 198 8.33 -28.45 -12.57
N LEU A 199 8.04 -27.20 -12.27
CA LEU A 199 6.83 -26.76 -11.60
C LEU A 199 6.31 -25.52 -12.34
N ILE A 200 5.00 -25.47 -12.57
CA ILE A 200 4.30 -24.34 -13.18
C ILE A 200 3.01 -24.20 -12.37
N ILE A 201 2.80 -23.02 -11.78
CA ILE A 201 1.62 -22.69 -10.98
C ILE A 201 1.06 -21.38 -11.52
N SER A 202 -0.23 -21.33 -11.83
CA SER A 202 -0.86 -20.08 -12.23
C SER A 202 -1.07 -19.19 -11.00
N TRP A 203 -0.87 -17.87 -11.14
CA TRP A 203 -1.03 -16.94 -10.02
C TRP A 203 -2.44 -16.97 -9.40
N ASP A 204 -3.47 -17.23 -10.22
CA ASP A 204 -4.85 -17.36 -9.75
C ASP A 204 -5.18 -18.67 -9.02
N GLU A 205 -4.31 -19.68 -9.13
CA GLU A 205 -4.47 -20.97 -8.44
C GLU A 205 -3.80 -20.98 -7.05
N ILE A 206 -3.12 -19.89 -6.68
CA ILE A 206 -2.44 -19.76 -5.40
C ILE A 206 -3.48 -19.38 -4.34
N SER A 207 -3.67 -20.28 -3.38
CA SER A 207 -4.56 -20.11 -2.24
C SER A 207 -3.86 -19.50 -1.02
N LYS A 208 -2.54 -19.68 -0.92
CA LYS A 208 -1.71 -19.13 0.18
C LYS A 208 -0.34 -18.71 -0.34
N LEU A 209 0.11 -17.52 0.04
CA LEU A 209 1.43 -16.99 -0.25
C LEU A 209 1.97 -16.29 1.01
N GLU A 210 2.98 -16.85 1.66
CA GLU A 210 3.51 -16.31 2.92
C GLU A 210 5.02 -16.53 3.09
N LYS A 211 5.67 -15.66 3.86
CA LYS A 211 7.03 -15.92 4.35
C LYS A 211 6.95 -16.77 5.61
N THR A 212 7.73 -17.84 5.67
CA THR A 212 7.80 -18.73 6.82
C THR A 212 9.25 -18.95 7.24
N SER A 213 9.46 -19.24 8.51
CA SER A 213 10.75 -19.71 9.03
C SER A 213 10.50 -20.89 9.95
N ASN A 214 11.16 -22.02 9.71
CA ASN A 214 11.05 -23.21 10.53
C ASN A 214 12.44 -23.65 11.01
N VAL A 215 12.55 -24.43 12.08
CA VAL A 215 13.86 -24.84 12.65
C VAL A 215 14.78 -25.53 11.61
N ILE A 216 14.21 -26.16 10.58
CA ILE A 216 14.91 -26.89 9.52
C ILE A 216 15.18 -26.00 8.28
N LEU A 217 14.38 -24.96 8.08
CA LEU A 217 14.41 -24.08 6.91
C LEU A 217 14.77 -22.67 7.36
N THR A 218 15.86 -22.11 6.83
CA THR A 218 16.01 -20.64 6.82
C THR A 218 14.76 -19.98 6.23
N GLU A 219 14.63 -18.66 6.34
CA GLU A 219 13.54 -17.92 5.70
C GLU A 219 13.19 -18.48 4.31
N SER A 220 11.92 -18.84 4.14
CA SER A 220 11.37 -19.47 2.96
C SER A 220 10.06 -18.82 2.54
N ILE A 221 9.76 -18.87 1.25
CA ILE A 221 8.47 -18.50 0.69
C ILE A 221 7.66 -19.77 0.55
N HIS A 222 6.49 -19.80 1.20
CA HIS A 222 5.52 -20.88 1.15
C HIS A 222 4.41 -20.49 0.16
N VAL A 223 4.16 -21.36 -0.82
CA VAL A 223 3.13 -21.23 -1.83
C VAL A 223 2.23 -22.46 -1.75
N CYS A 224 0.94 -22.27 -1.49
CA CYS A 224 -0.05 -23.35 -1.52
C CYS A 224 -0.93 -23.21 -2.76
N SER A 225 -0.96 -24.24 -3.62
CA SER A 225 -1.80 -24.29 -4.81
C SER A 225 -2.47 -25.65 -4.94
N HIS A 226 -3.78 -25.67 -5.22
CA HIS A 226 -4.58 -26.91 -5.31
C HIS A 226 -4.45 -27.85 -4.09
N GLY A 227 -4.18 -27.29 -2.91
CA GLY A 227 -3.94 -28.05 -1.67
C GLY A 227 -2.55 -28.68 -1.55
N GLU A 228 -1.63 -28.39 -2.47
CA GLU A 228 -0.22 -28.78 -2.39
C GLU A 228 0.64 -27.63 -1.86
N ASP A 229 1.53 -27.94 -0.89
CA ASP A 229 2.46 -26.99 -0.30
C ASP A 229 3.82 -27.01 -1.01
N HIS A 230 4.27 -25.83 -1.45
CA HIS A 230 5.54 -25.61 -2.13
C HIS A 230 6.41 -24.63 -1.34
N TYR A 231 7.62 -25.05 -0.96
CA TYR A 231 8.55 -24.20 -0.20
C TYR A 231 9.77 -23.84 -1.05
N PHE A 232 10.08 -22.55 -1.10
CA PHE A 232 11.27 -21.99 -1.76
C PHE A 232 12.14 -21.26 -0.75
N SER A 233 13.46 -21.46 -0.79
CA SER A 233 14.38 -20.86 0.19
C SER A 233 15.72 -20.47 -0.47
N MET A 234 16.68 -19.99 0.34
CA MET A 234 18.03 -19.63 -0.13
C MET A 234 18.01 -18.49 -1.17
N PHE A 235 17.04 -17.58 -1.07
CA PHE A 235 17.02 -16.37 -1.87
C PHE A 235 18.06 -15.37 -1.36
N LEU A 236 18.70 -14.65 -2.28
CA LEU A 236 19.61 -13.56 -1.91
C LEU A 236 18.85 -12.38 -1.26
N HIS A 237 17.68 -12.06 -1.80
CA HIS A 237 16.82 -10.95 -1.37
C HIS A 237 15.37 -11.41 -1.22
N ILE A 238 15.10 -12.31 -0.26
CA ILE A 238 13.77 -12.94 -0.09
C ILE A 238 12.63 -11.94 0.05
N SER A 239 12.87 -10.81 0.72
CA SER A 239 11.83 -9.78 0.92
C SER A 239 11.43 -9.08 -0.37
N GLU A 240 12.38 -8.80 -1.26
CA GLU A 240 12.12 -8.20 -2.57
C GLU A 240 11.44 -9.23 -3.50
N THR A 241 11.93 -10.48 -3.48
CA THR A 241 11.31 -11.57 -4.24
C THR A 241 9.85 -11.78 -3.83
N PHE A 242 9.58 -11.87 -2.53
CA PHE A 242 8.23 -12.06 -2.01
C PHE A 242 7.30 -10.90 -2.37
N LEU A 243 7.75 -9.65 -2.21
CA LEU A 243 6.96 -8.47 -2.57
C LEU A 243 6.53 -8.51 -4.04
N LEU A 244 7.43 -8.91 -4.94
CA LEU A 244 7.11 -9.04 -6.36
C LEU A 244 6.11 -10.18 -6.63
N MET A 245 6.24 -11.32 -5.93
CA MET A 245 5.27 -12.41 -6.02
C MET A 245 3.88 -11.99 -5.53
N GLU A 246 3.80 -11.24 -4.42
CA GLU A 246 2.55 -10.67 -3.94
C GLU A 246 1.91 -9.72 -4.96
N GLN A 247 2.69 -8.86 -5.61
CA GLN A 247 2.18 -7.95 -6.63
C GLN A 247 1.63 -8.70 -7.85
N LEU A 248 2.29 -9.77 -8.30
CA LEU A 248 1.82 -10.61 -9.40
C LEU A 248 0.55 -11.41 -9.02
N ALA A 249 0.51 -11.97 -7.81
CA ALA A 249 -0.67 -12.64 -7.29
C ALA A 249 -1.87 -11.67 -7.18
N ASN A 250 -1.66 -10.49 -6.58
CA ASN A 250 -2.68 -9.45 -6.49
C ASN A 250 -3.19 -9.00 -7.86
N TYR A 251 -2.29 -8.89 -8.84
CA TYR A 251 -2.64 -8.58 -10.22
C TYR A 251 -3.56 -9.66 -10.83
N ALA A 252 -3.22 -10.94 -10.65
CA ALA A 252 -4.02 -12.06 -11.14
C ALA A 252 -5.41 -12.09 -10.50
N VAL A 253 -5.49 -11.89 -9.18
CA VAL A 253 -6.75 -11.79 -8.44
C VAL A 253 -7.60 -10.62 -8.95
N ARG A 254 -7.02 -9.42 -9.11
CA ARG A 254 -7.74 -8.25 -9.65
C ARG A 254 -8.30 -8.52 -11.05
N ARG A 255 -7.53 -9.17 -11.93
CA ARG A 255 -7.99 -9.56 -13.28
C ARG A 255 -9.18 -10.50 -13.25
N LEU A 256 -9.24 -11.42 -12.29
CA LEU A 256 -10.35 -12.37 -12.16
C LEU A 256 -11.62 -11.75 -11.58
N PHE A 257 -11.48 -10.95 -10.52
CA PHE A 257 -12.63 -10.48 -9.74
C PHE A 257 -13.17 -9.13 -10.19
N ASP A 258 -12.34 -8.26 -10.77
CA ASP A 258 -12.67 -6.86 -11.02
C ASP A 258 -12.38 -6.43 -12.46
N LYS A 259 -13.15 -6.97 -13.40
CA LYS A 259 -13.00 -6.69 -14.84
C LYS A 259 -13.18 -5.21 -15.18
N GLU A 260 -14.10 -4.51 -14.52
CA GLU A 260 -14.35 -3.08 -14.80
C GLU A 260 -13.20 -2.17 -14.30
N THR A 261 -12.66 -2.37 -13.10
CA THR A 261 -11.49 -1.59 -12.64
C THR A 261 -10.23 -1.97 -13.41
N PHE A 262 -10.09 -3.25 -13.78
CA PHE A 262 -9.00 -3.75 -14.62
C PHE A 262 -9.01 -3.13 -16.02
N GLU A 263 -10.19 -2.98 -16.64
CA GLU A 263 -10.34 -2.34 -17.96
C GLU A 263 -9.99 -0.84 -17.95
N ASN A 264 -10.09 -0.18 -16.79
CA ASN A 264 -9.80 1.25 -16.64
C ASN A 264 -8.35 1.58 -16.22
N ASP A 265 -7.54 0.59 -15.79
CA ASP A 265 -6.11 0.77 -15.49
C ASP A 265 -5.27 0.37 -16.72
N PRO A 266 -4.65 1.32 -17.45
CA PRO A 266 -3.90 1.03 -18.69
C PRO A 266 -2.72 0.08 -18.49
N VAL A 267 -2.15 0.04 -17.27
CA VAL A 267 -1.03 -0.85 -16.92
C VAL A 267 -1.54 -2.26 -16.62
N LEU A 268 -2.76 -2.36 -16.07
CA LEU A 268 -3.40 -3.65 -15.87
C LEU A 268 -3.92 -4.23 -17.20
N HIS A 269 -4.39 -3.42 -18.13
CA HIS A 269 -4.97 -3.95 -19.37
C HIS A 269 -3.95 -4.62 -20.33
N ASP A 270 -2.67 -4.19 -20.35
CA ASP A 270 -1.63 -4.75 -21.24
C ASP A 270 -0.54 -5.51 -20.45
N PRO A 271 -0.54 -6.86 -20.47
CA PRO A 271 0.51 -7.71 -19.90
C PRO A 271 1.94 -7.32 -20.29
N LEU A 272 2.14 -6.70 -21.46
CA LEU A 272 3.45 -6.28 -21.94
C LEU A 272 3.98 -5.03 -21.22
N GLN A 273 3.12 -4.24 -20.58
CA GLN A 273 3.53 -3.08 -19.77
C GLN A 273 4.01 -3.48 -18.37
N ILE A 274 3.68 -4.69 -17.92
CA ILE A 274 4.12 -5.20 -16.63
C ILE A 274 5.62 -5.44 -16.68
N THR A 275 6.35 -4.78 -15.79
CA THR A 275 7.80 -4.90 -15.64
C THR A 275 8.13 -5.01 -14.16
N LYS A 276 9.25 -5.66 -13.84
CA LYS A 276 9.74 -5.75 -12.45
C LYS A 276 9.77 -4.38 -11.77
N ARG A 277 10.42 -3.40 -12.41
CA ARG A 277 10.52 -2.02 -11.92
C ARG A 277 9.16 -1.34 -11.78
N GLY A 278 8.24 -1.58 -12.72
CA GLY A 278 6.88 -1.04 -12.65
C GLY A 278 6.13 -1.58 -11.43
N LEU A 279 6.20 -2.88 -11.18
CA LEU A 279 5.58 -3.53 -10.02
C LEU A 279 6.19 -3.06 -8.70
N GLU A 280 7.52 -2.96 -8.61
CA GLU A 280 8.21 -2.41 -7.44
C GLU A 280 7.81 -0.96 -7.17
N SER A 281 7.77 -0.12 -8.22
CA SER A 281 7.40 1.29 -8.09
C SER A 281 5.94 1.46 -7.65
N ARG A 282 5.04 0.58 -8.15
CA ARG A 282 3.63 0.53 -7.73
C ARG A 282 3.51 0.11 -6.27
N ALA A 283 4.15 -0.99 -5.87
CA ALA A 283 4.15 -1.47 -4.50
C ALA A 283 4.63 -0.40 -3.51
N HIS A 284 5.74 0.26 -3.82
CA HIS A 284 6.27 1.36 -2.99
C HIS A 284 5.32 2.57 -2.96
N SER A 285 4.66 2.89 -4.07
CA SER A 285 3.69 3.99 -4.11
C SER A 285 2.42 3.66 -3.32
N GLU A 286 1.89 2.44 -3.45
CA GLU A 286 0.73 1.97 -2.69
C GLU A 286 1.03 1.96 -1.18
N GLN A 287 2.21 1.46 -0.76
CA GLN A 287 2.64 1.49 0.63
C GLN A 287 2.79 2.93 1.16
N PHE A 288 3.40 3.82 0.36
CA PHE A 288 3.58 5.23 0.70
C PHE A 288 2.23 5.95 0.89
N SER A 289 1.33 5.82 -0.09
CA SER A 289 0.02 6.47 -0.06
C SER A 289 -0.87 5.91 1.05
N ALA A 290 -0.81 4.59 1.32
CA ALA A 290 -1.52 3.97 2.45
C ALA A 290 -0.98 4.47 3.80
N PHE A 291 0.34 4.50 3.99
CA PHE A 291 0.95 4.93 5.25
C PHE A 291 0.63 6.38 5.61
N PHE A 292 0.71 7.30 4.64
CA PHE A 292 0.43 8.72 4.85
C PHE A 292 -1.03 9.10 4.61
N ARG A 293 -1.88 8.15 4.20
CA ARG A 293 -3.31 8.37 3.84
C ARG A 293 -3.50 9.45 2.80
N LEU A 294 -2.71 9.36 1.74
CA LEU A 294 -2.80 10.28 0.61
C LEU A 294 -3.86 9.80 -0.39
N PRO A 295 -4.31 10.67 -1.31
CA PRO A 295 -5.18 10.27 -2.43
C PRO A 295 -4.58 9.12 -3.25
N LYS A 296 -5.43 8.28 -3.85
CA LYS A 296 -5.00 7.08 -4.59
C LYS A 296 -4.16 7.41 -5.83
N GLU A 297 -4.34 8.61 -6.36
CA GLU A 297 -3.67 9.13 -7.54
C GLU A 297 -2.22 9.58 -7.24
N GLU A 298 -1.87 9.73 -5.95
CA GLU A 298 -0.51 10.05 -5.55
C GLU A 298 0.43 8.88 -5.79
N SER A 299 1.51 9.15 -6.51
CA SER A 299 2.60 8.20 -6.74
C SER A 299 3.90 8.72 -6.14
N LEU A 300 4.63 7.82 -5.49
CA LEU A 300 5.92 8.13 -4.90
C LEU A 300 6.93 8.43 -6.02
N LYS A 301 7.60 9.57 -5.95
CA LYS A 301 8.59 10.01 -6.95
C LYS A 301 10.02 9.87 -6.44
N GLU A 302 10.28 10.33 -5.23
CA GLU A 302 11.63 10.34 -4.64
C GLU A 302 11.58 9.97 -3.16
N VAL A 303 12.61 9.26 -2.69
CA VAL A 303 12.82 8.92 -1.28
C VAL A 303 14.23 9.33 -0.91
N HIS A 304 14.36 10.06 0.19
CA HIS A 304 15.62 10.55 0.72
C HIS A 304 15.73 10.12 2.18
N GLU A 305 16.77 9.37 2.52
CA GLU A 305 17.15 9.17 3.93
C GLU A 305 17.72 10.48 4.46
N CYS A 306 17.21 10.93 5.60
CA CYS A 306 17.54 12.23 6.16
C CYS A 306 17.18 12.30 7.65
N PHE A 307 17.57 13.40 8.27
CA PHE A 307 17.18 13.73 9.64
C PHE A 307 16.26 14.94 9.67
N LEU A 308 15.11 14.81 10.33
CA LEU A 308 14.19 15.92 10.59
C LEU A 308 14.48 16.53 11.97
N TRP A 309 14.69 17.85 12.01
CA TRP A 309 14.76 18.58 13.27
C TRP A 309 13.38 18.64 13.93
N VAL A 310 13.29 18.10 15.14
CA VAL A 310 12.05 18.06 15.91
C VAL A 310 12.11 19.13 17.01
N PRO A 311 11.34 20.23 16.89
CA PRO A 311 11.58 21.45 17.68
C PRO A 311 11.34 21.28 19.17
N PHE A 312 10.38 20.44 19.55
CA PHE A 312 9.93 20.24 20.93
C PHE A 312 10.79 19.27 21.74
N SER A 313 11.64 18.51 21.07
CA SER A 313 12.55 17.56 21.72
C SER A 313 14.02 17.92 21.50
N HIS A 314 14.27 18.98 20.72
CA HIS A 314 15.60 19.50 20.41
C HIS A 314 16.58 18.44 19.89
N TYR A 315 16.06 17.46 19.14
CA TYR A 315 16.88 16.41 18.51
C TYR A 315 16.48 16.18 17.05
N ASN A 316 17.41 15.60 16.31
CA ASN A 316 17.24 15.20 14.92
C ASN A 316 16.73 13.75 14.86
N THR A 317 15.51 13.57 14.37
CA THR A 317 14.89 12.24 14.18
C THR A 317 15.36 11.65 12.85
N HIS A 318 15.95 10.45 12.89
CA HIS A 318 16.33 9.72 11.68
C HIS A 318 15.10 9.18 10.97
N GLY A 319 15.01 9.35 9.65
CA GLY A 319 13.89 8.81 8.89
C GLY A 319 13.99 9.01 7.38
N LYS A 320 12.86 8.82 6.70
CA LYS A 320 12.74 8.97 5.25
C LYS A 320 11.84 10.15 4.91
N MET A 321 12.36 11.04 4.07
CA MET A 321 11.58 12.05 3.37
C MET A 321 11.12 11.48 2.04
N CYS A 322 9.81 11.37 1.86
CA CYS A 322 9.15 10.85 0.67
C CYS A 322 8.45 11.98 -0.07
N ILE A 323 8.63 12.06 -1.38
CA ILE A 323 8.12 13.15 -2.20
C ILE A 323 7.24 12.57 -3.29
N SER A 324 6.03 13.12 -3.41
CA SER A 324 5.04 12.76 -4.43
C SER A 324 4.75 13.96 -5.33
N GLU A 325 3.65 13.91 -6.09
CA GLU A 325 3.30 15.02 -6.96
C GLU A 325 2.88 16.25 -6.15
N ASN A 326 2.04 16.05 -5.13
CA ASN A 326 1.46 17.13 -4.33
C ASN A 326 1.92 17.17 -2.87
N TYR A 327 2.77 16.25 -2.41
CA TYR A 327 3.15 16.16 -0.99
C TYR A 327 4.65 15.95 -0.77
N ILE A 328 5.14 16.51 0.33
CA ILE A 328 6.39 16.12 0.99
C ILE A 328 6.01 15.47 2.32
N CYS A 329 6.41 14.24 2.53
CA CYS A 329 6.10 13.49 3.74
C CYS A 329 7.39 13.06 4.43
N PHE A 330 7.33 12.89 5.75
CA PHE A 330 8.43 12.34 6.53
C PHE A 330 7.92 11.28 7.49
N ALA A 331 8.66 10.18 7.62
CA ALA A 331 8.42 9.15 8.62
C ALA A 331 9.73 8.74 9.32
N SER A 332 9.72 8.75 10.65
CA SER A 332 10.82 8.31 11.49
C SER A 332 11.10 6.81 11.34
N GLN A 333 12.37 6.43 11.41
CA GLN A 333 12.81 5.02 11.45
C GLN A 333 13.53 4.65 12.76
N ASP A 334 13.63 5.57 13.71
CA ASP A 334 14.28 5.40 15.01
C ASP A 334 13.33 4.92 16.13
N GLY A 335 12.09 4.57 15.77
CA GLY A 335 11.06 4.14 16.73
C GLY A 335 10.32 5.28 17.44
N SER A 336 10.65 6.56 17.17
CA SER A 336 9.94 7.70 17.76
C SER A 336 8.48 7.86 17.31
N LEU A 337 8.07 7.13 16.26
CA LEU A 337 6.74 7.20 15.62
C LEU A 337 6.36 8.63 15.22
N CYS A 338 7.36 9.40 14.75
CA CYS A 338 7.19 10.77 14.30
C CYS A 338 6.92 10.79 12.78
N SER A 339 5.83 11.45 12.37
CA SER A 339 5.53 11.65 10.96
C SER A 339 4.98 13.04 10.68
N VAL A 340 5.20 13.52 9.46
CA VAL A 340 4.73 14.83 8.98
C VAL A 340 4.24 14.69 7.54
N ILE A 341 3.15 15.38 7.21
CA ILE A 341 2.63 15.49 5.85
C ILE A 341 2.60 16.98 5.49
N ILE A 342 3.28 17.36 4.42
CA ILE A 342 3.39 18.74 3.97
C ILE A 342 2.80 18.83 2.56
N PRO A 343 1.53 19.23 2.40
CA PRO A 343 0.97 19.51 1.08
C PRO A 343 1.76 20.63 0.42
N LEU A 344 2.16 20.46 -0.84
CA LEU A 344 2.95 21.46 -1.56
C LEU A 344 2.24 22.80 -1.71
N ARG A 345 0.90 22.80 -1.73
CA ARG A 345 0.08 24.04 -1.73
C ARG A 345 0.22 24.86 -0.44
N GLU A 346 0.72 24.27 0.64
CA GLU A 346 0.99 24.95 1.91
C GLU A 346 2.43 25.46 2.01
N VAL A 347 3.31 25.08 1.09
CA VAL A 347 4.72 25.48 1.08
C VAL A 347 4.84 26.89 0.52
N THR A 348 5.41 27.79 1.32
CA THR A 348 5.67 29.20 0.98
C THR A 348 7.11 29.45 0.55
N GLY A 349 8.03 28.56 0.94
CA GLY A 349 9.44 28.69 0.58
C GLY A 349 10.21 27.39 0.83
N VAL A 350 11.23 27.16 0.01
CA VAL A 350 12.18 26.06 0.18
C VAL A 350 13.58 26.62 0.08
N ASP A 351 14.41 26.43 1.09
CA ASP A 351 15.73 27.07 1.20
C ASP A 351 16.83 26.09 1.59
N LYS A 352 18.07 26.44 1.22
CA LYS A 352 19.26 25.74 1.71
C LYS A 352 19.48 26.19 3.16
N ALA A 353 19.20 25.32 4.12
CA ALA A 353 19.24 25.67 5.54
C ALA A 353 20.67 25.78 6.09
N ASP A 354 21.49 24.80 5.73
CA ASP A 354 22.90 24.70 6.15
C ASP A 354 23.67 23.91 5.08
N PRO A 355 24.46 24.57 4.23
CA PRO A 355 25.24 23.89 3.20
C PRO A 355 26.24 22.85 3.76
N ALA A 356 26.75 23.06 4.98
CA ALA A 356 27.71 22.14 5.60
C ALA A 356 27.07 20.79 5.96
N ASN A 357 25.80 20.82 6.37
CA ASN A 357 25.03 19.63 6.75
C ASN A 357 24.05 19.16 5.66
N ARG A 358 24.21 19.63 4.42
CA ARG A 358 23.31 19.30 3.29
C ARG A 358 21.84 19.56 3.65
N GLY A 359 21.59 20.70 4.30
CA GLY A 359 20.31 21.02 4.93
C GLY A 359 19.29 21.63 3.97
N VAL A 360 18.04 21.16 4.06
CA VAL A 360 16.87 21.67 3.35
C VAL A 360 15.87 22.22 4.36
N SER A 361 15.40 23.45 4.18
CA SER A 361 14.33 24.05 4.97
C SER A 361 13.09 24.19 4.10
N VAL A 362 11.94 23.69 4.59
CA VAL A 362 10.63 23.85 3.94
C VAL A 362 9.75 24.69 4.85
N SER A 363 9.39 25.88 4.40
CA SER A 363 8.55 26.83 5.12
C SER A 363 7.10 26.73 4.66
N THR A 364 6.15 26.76 5.60
CA THR A 364 4.71 26.67 5.29
C THR A 364 3.94 27.93 5.66
N LYS A 365 2.70 28.07 5.18
CA LYS A 365 1.81 29.22 5.48
C LYS A 365 1.58 29.42 6.98
N GLY A 366 1.59 28.35 7.77
CA GLY A 366 1.48 28.38 9.23
C GLY A 366 2.72 28.89 9.97
N LYS A 367 3.66 29.57 9.30
CA LYS A 367 4.94 30.06 9.85
C LYS A 367 5.81 28.95 10.47
N THR A 368 5.56 27.70 10.14
CA THR A 368 6.38 26.56 10.56
C THR A 368 7.43 26.30 9.50
N ALA A 369 8.67 26.01 9.92
CA ALA A 369 9.76 25.64 9.04
C ALA A 369 10.29 24.25 9.42
N PHE A 370 10.21 23.32 8.48
CA PHE A 370 10.71 21.95 8.63
C PHE A 370 12.14 21.90 8.12
N ARG A 371 13.07 21.53 9.00
CA ARG A 371 14.49 21.46 8.66
C ARG A 371 14.92 20.00 8.55
N PHE A 372 15.31 19.62 7.34
CA PHE A 372 15.90 18.33 7.01
C PHE A 372 17.41 18.49 6.87
N THR A 373 18.17 17.51 7.32
CA THR A 373 19.64 17.46 7.20
C THR A 373 20.11 16.12 6.65
N GLU A 374 21.34 16.10 6.14
CA GLU A 374 21.96 14.95 5.46
C GLU A 374 21.24 14.46 4.19
N VAL A 375 20.48 15.35 3.54
CA VAL A 375 19.75 15.02 2.31
C VAL A 375 20.73 14.86 1.15
N ARG A 376 20.66 13.73 0.43
CA ARG A 376 21.47 13.51 -0.80
C ARG A 376 21.00 14.45 -1.90
N ASP A 377 21.94 14.96 -2.70
CA ASP A 377 21.66 15.87 -3.81
C ASP A 377 20.77 17.08 -3.44
N PHE A 378 20.89 17.57 -2.19
CA PHE A 378 20.00 18.57 -1.60
C PHE A 378 19.84 19.84 -2.45
N GLU A 379 20.88 20.26 -3.18
CA GLU A 379 20.81 21.43 -4.06
C GLU A 379 19.86 21.23 -5.23
N LEU A 380 19.92 20.06 -5.87
CA LEU A 380 19.01 19.68 -6.95
C LEU A 380 17.60 19.54 -6.41
N LEU A 381 17.44 18.95 -5.23
CA LEU A 381 16.15 18.81 -4.59
C LEU A 381 15.50 20.18 -4.29
N VAL A 382 16.25 21.11 -3.69
CA VAL A 382 15.77 22.47 -3.40
C VAL A 382 15.33 23.17 -4.70
N ALA A 383 16.11 23.05 -5.78
CA ALA A 383 15.74 23.62 -7.07
C ALA A 383 14.44 23.00 -7.62
N LYS A 384 14.30 21.68 -7.58
CA LYS A 384 13.08 20.96 -8.01
C LYS A 384 11.86 21.37 -7.21
N LEU A 385 11.96 21.39 -5.88
CA LEU A 385 10.84 21.74 -5.00
C LEU A 385 10.42 23.19 -5.19
N ARG A 386 11.36 24.14 -5.34
CA ARG A 386 11.05 25.53 -5.68
C ARG A 386 10.25 25.64 -6.98
N MET A 387 10.64 24.90 -8.01
CA MET A 387 9.93 24.89 -9.29
C MET A 387 8.50 24.35 -9.14
N LYS A 388 8.33 23.24 -8.41
CA LYS A 388 7.00 22.66 -8.12
C LYS A 388 6.11 23.61 -7.32
N CYS A 389 6.63 24.23 -6.26
CA CYS A 389 5.87 25.17 -5.44
C CYS A 389 5.45 26.43 -6.22
N ASN A 390 6.31 26.94 -7.10
CA ASN A 390 5.98 28.09 -7.96
C ASN A 390 4.91 27.75 -9.00
N ALA A 391 4.90 26.52 -9.54
CA ALA A 391 3.86 26.05 -10.45
C ALA A 391 2.51 25.90 -9.72
N ALA A 392 2.52 25.42 -8.48
CA ALA A 392 1.33 25.32 -7.63
C ALA A 392 0.78 26.68 -7.15
N ALA A 393 1.59 27.75 -7.22
CA ALA A 393 1.24 29.10 -6.74
C ALA A 393 0.72 30.07 -7.82
N SER A 394 0.57 29.65 -9.08
CA SER A 394 0.07 30.52 -10.17
C SER A 394 -1.49 30.47 -10.29
N PRO A 395 -2.18 31.56 -10.66
CA PRO A 395 -3.44 31.92 -10.00
C PRO A 395 -4.74 31.51 -10.72
N GLN A 396 -5.58 30.76 -10.00
CA GLN A 396 -7.05 30.85 -10.08
C GLN A 396 -7.71 30.94 -8.69
N HIS A 397 -7.01 31.43 -7.65
CA HIS A 397 -7.59 31.43 -6.30
C HIS A 397 -7.12 32.62 -5.46
N ILE A 398 -7.82 33.76 -5.58
CA ILE A 398 -7.89 34.77 -4.52
C ILE A 398 -9.35 35.26 -4.46
N ILE A 399 -10.13 34.71 -3.55
CA ILE A 399 -11.24 35.44 -2.93
C ILE A 399 -10.95 35.42 -1.44
N SER A 400 -10.69 36.61 -0.91
CA SER A 400 -10.29 36.88 0.46
C SER A 400 -11.39 36.49 1.46
N THR A 401 -11.03 35.73 2.49
CA THR A 401 -11.80 35.64 3.72
C THR A 401 -10.95 36.27 4.82
N GLU A 402 -11.12 37.58 5.04
CA GLU A 402 -10.58 38.24 6.22
C GLU A 402 -11.45 37.87 7.42
N VAL A 403 -10.86 37.16 8.38
CA VAL A 403 -11.45 36.89 9.69
C VAL A 403 -11.16 38.09 10.58
N ALA A 404 -12.19 38.88 10.88
CA ALA A 404 -12.12 40.01 11.79
C ALA A 404 -12.00 39.52 13.24
N ALA A 405 -10.85 39.77 13.87
CA ALA A 405 -10.67 39.70 15.31
C ALA A 405 -11.26 40.97 15.95
N GLY A 406 -12.34 40.83 16.72
CA GLY A 406 -12.97 41.93 17.45
C GLY A 406 -12.47 42.01 18.88
N SER A 407 -11.83 43.14 19.23
CA SER A 407 -11.59 43.58 20.61
C SER A 407 -12.77 44.43 21.11
N ALA A 408 -13.19 44.22 22.35
CA ALA A 408 -14.30 44.88 23.02
C ALA A 408 -14.08 46.39 23.28
N ALA A 409 -15.16 47.19 23.16
CA ALA A 409 -15.65 48.14 24.18
C ALA A 409 -16.82 49.02 23.65
N ASP A 410 -17.74 49.30 24.57
CA ASP A 410 -18.74 50.37 24.65
C ASP A 410 -20.06 50.35 23.82
N SER A 411 -21.15 50.15 24.57
CA SER A 411 -22.53 50.63 24.33
C SER A 411 -22.71 52.05 24.94
N PRO A 412 -23.89 52.71 24.97
CA PRO A 412 -25.18 52.49 24.26
C PRO A 412 -25.84 53.80 23.72
N LYS A 413 -26.91 53.66 22.91
CA LYS A 413 -28.23 54.38 22.94
C LYS A 413 -28.87 54.36 21.54
N ASP A 414 -30.02 53.74 21.28
CA ASP A 414 -31.42 53.98 21.73
C ASP A 414 -32.24 54.60 20.58
N PHE A 415 -33.28 53.89 20.12
CA PHE A 415 -34.65 54.36 19.79
C PHE A 415 -35.36 53.50 18.72
N GLY A 416 -36.28 52.66 19.21
CA GLY A 416 -37.69 52.60 18.82
C GLY A 416 -38.10 52.28 17.37
N SER A 417 -38.75 51.12 17.19
CA SER A 417 -40.14 51.03 16.66
C SER A 417 -40.47 49.57 16.32
N GLY A 418 -41.41 48.99 17.06
CA GLY A 418 -41.90 47.64 16.81
C GLY A 418 -42.75 47.53 15.54
N GLN A 419 -42.70 46.35 14.91
CA GLN A 419 -43.83 45.76 14.22
C GLN A 419 -43.61 44.25 14.08
N SER A 420 -44.51 43.46 14.69
CA SER A 420 -44.63 42.03 14.43
C SER A 420 -45.14 41.80 13.01
N LYS A 421 -44.43 41.01 12.21
CA LYS A 421 -45.02 40.24 11.10
C LYS A 421 -44.24 38.93 10.91
N MET A 422 -44.93 37.83 11.19
CA MET A 422 -44.91 36.55 10.49
C MET A 422 -43.66 36.30 9.61
N GLY A 423 -42.70 35.51 10.12
CA GLY A 423 -41.58 35.03 9.33
C GLY A 423 -42.05 34.03 8.24
N PRO A 424 -41.56 34.12 7.00
CA PRO A 424 -41.79 33.08 6.00
C PRO A 424 -41.04 31.81 6.42
N ARG A 425 -41.71 30.66 6.26
CA ARG A 425 -41.05 29.35 6.19
C ARG A 425 -40.07 29.38 5.03
N ASP A 426 -38.77 29.39 5.33
CA ASP A 426 -37.75 29.26 4.29
C ASP A 426 -37.30 27.81 4.14
N ASN A 427 -37.34 27.35 2.90
CA ASN A 427 -37.37 25.96 2.47
C ASN A 427 -35.96 25.38 2.28
N SER A 428 -35.71 24.18 2.82
CA SER A 428 -35.07 22.98 2.23
C SER A 428 -33.78 23.04 1.39
N LYS A 429 -33.20 24.21 1.06
CA LYS A 429 -32.16 24.36 0.03
C LYS A 429 -30.79 24.78 0.53
N THR A 430 -30.65 25.19 1.79
CA THR A 430 -29.38 25.69 2.32
C THR A 430 -28.56 24.54 2.91
N VAL A 431 -27.32 24.41 2.41
CA VAL A 431 -26.29 23.54 2.99
C VAL A 431 -26.01 24.02 4.42
N SER A 432 -26.00 23.11 5.39
CA SER A 432 -25.69 23.48 6.78
C SER A 432 -24.23 23.89 6.91
N THR A 433 -23.99 25.11 7.38
CA THR A 433 -22.64 25.66 7.60
C THR A 433 -22.09 25.36 8.99
N GLU A 434 -22.87 24.68 9.83
CA GLU A 434 -22.50 24.28 11.19
C GLU A 434 -22.76 22.79 11.39
N ALA A 435 -22.02 22.19 12.33
CA ALA A 435 -22.21 20.80 12.74
C ALA A 435 -23.53 20.67 13.52
N LEU A 436 -24.26 19.55 13.37
CA LEU A 436 -25.59 19.45 13.98
C LEU A 436 -25.55 19.53 15.51
N MET A 437 -24.47 19.07 16.17
CA MET A 437 -24.35 19.20 17.62
C MET A 437 -24.30 20.64 18.12
N THR A 438 -23.78 21.61 17.35
CA THR A 438 -23.77 23.02 17.80
C THR A 438 -25.17 23.62 17.82
N VAL A 439 -26.06 23.11 16.96
CA VAL A 439 -27.46 23.55 16.83
C VAL A 439 -28.36 22.87 17.85
N TYR A 440 -28.19 21.56 18.06
CA TYR A 440 -29.06 20.75 18.92
C TYR A 440 -28.52 20.57 20.34
N HIS A 441 -27.32 21.06 20.63
CA HIS A 441 -26.70 21.01 21.95
C HIS A 441 -25.85 22.27 22.26
N PRO A 442 -26.49 23.45 22.44
CA PRO A 442 -25.77 24.65 22.83
C PRO A 442 -25.10 24.42 24.19
N GLN A 443 -23.78 24.61 24.27
CA GLN A 443 -23.08 24.54 25.55
C GLN A 443 -23.55 25.72 26.43
N ASP A 444 -24.35 25.45 27.47
CA ASP A 444 -24.69 26.44 28.49
C ASP A 444 -23.42 26.79 29.30
N ALA A 445 -22.65 27.76 28.80
CA ALA A 445 -21.38 28.20 29.37
C ALA A 445 -21.47 28.71 30.82
N GLU A 446 -22.68 28.97 31.32
CA GLU A 446 -22.93 29.55 32.64
C GLU A 446 -23.06 28.49 33.76
N ASN A 447 -23.19 27.19 33.46
CA ASN A 447 -23.24 26.10 34.46
C ASN A 447 -22.22 24.98 34.14
N LEU A 448 -21.00 25.10 34.65
CA LEU A 448 -19.93 24.10 34.49
C LEU A 448 -20.18 22.86 35.37
N ASP A 449 -20.93 21.87 34.85
CA ASP A 449 -20.96 20.50 35.39
C ASP A 449 -19.52 19.89 35.37
N PRO A 450 -19.13 19.07 36.36
CA PRO A 450 -17.92 18.23 36.31
C PRO A 450 -17.57 17.59 34.94
N LYS A 451 -18.57 17.16 34.16
CA LYS A 451 -18.38 16.62 32.80
C LYS A 451 -17.87 17.68 31.80
N MET A 452 -18.41 18.89 31.85
CA MET A 452 -17.96 20.00 31.00
C MET A 452 -16.54 20.45 31.38
N LEU A 453 -16.19 20.37 32.67
CA LEU A 453 -14.81 20.64 33.10
C LEU A 453 -13.82 19.63 32.52
N LYS A 454 -14.19 18.34 32.46
CA LYS A 454 -13.35 17.31 31.83
C LYS A 454 -13.16 17.56 30.34
N GLU A 455 -14.21 17.94 29.61
CA GLU A 455 -14.08 18.33 28.20
C GLU A 455 -13.12 19.52 28.03
N LYS A 456 -13.25 20.56 28.86
CA LYS A 456 -12.32 21.69 28.84
C LYS A 456 -10.88 21.28 29.17
N MET A 457 -10.67 20.32 30.07
CA MET A 457 -9.34 19.75 30.32
C MET A 457 -8.77 19.03 29.10
N LYS A 458 -9.60 18.24 28.38
CA LYS A 458 -9.17 17.61 27.13
C LYS A 458 -8.81 18.67 26.08
N GLU A 459 -9.63 19.72 25.89
CA GLU A 459 -9.33 20.84 24.98
C GLU A 459 -7.96 21.48 25.30
N GLN A 460 -7.67 21.72 26.58
CA GLN A 460 -6.39 22.30 27.00
C GLN A 460 -5.20 21.38 26.68
N LEU A 461 -5.34 20.06 26.86
CA LEU A 461 -4.30 19.10 26.48
C LEU A 461 -4.01 19.13 24.98
N TRP A 462 -5.05 19.26 24.15
CA TRP A 462 -4.92 19.43 22.71
C TRP A 462 -4.28 20.77 22.33
N ASN A 463 -4.65 21.87 23.00
CA ASN A 463 -4.02 23.18 22.78
C ASN A 463 -2.52 23.16 23.11
N ILE A 464 -2.12 22.47 24.19
CA ILE A 464 -0.70 22.27 24.52
C ILE A 464 -0.02 21.45 23.42
N LEU A 465 -0.67 20.37 22.95
CA LEU A 465 -0.15 19.58 21.83
C LEU A 465 0.05 20.45 20.59
N PHE A 466 -0.92 21.28 20.22
CA PHE A 466 -0.85 22.15 19.04
C PHE A 466 0.25 23.21 19.15
N ALA A 467 0.44 23.78 20.35
CA ALA A 467 1.53 24.72 20.60
C ALA A 467 2.90 24.05 20.43
N GLU A 468 3.05 22.78 20.83
CA GLU A 468 4.31 22.04 20.74
C GLU A 468 4.55 21.40 19.37
N ARG A 469 3.51 20.85 18.73
CA ARG A 469 3.56 19.97 17.56
C ARG A 469 3.05 20.62 16.28
N GLY A 470 2.59 21.87 16.35
CA GLY A 470 1.89 22.55 15.27
C GLY A 470 0.42 22.14 15.16
N HIS A 471 -0.31 22.90 14.35
CA HIS A 471 -1.75 22.73 14.12
C HIS A 471 -2.03 22.58 12.61
N GLY A 472 -3.05 21.81 12.25
CA GLY A 472 -3.46 21.59 10.86
C GLY A 472 -2.65 20.54 10.10
N VAL A 473 -2.70 20.62 8.77
CA VAL A 473 -2.23 19.55 7.84
C VAL A 473 -0.78 19.13 7.99
N SER A 474 0.08 20.04 8.46
CA SER A 474 1.51 19.78 8.66
C SER A 474 1.92 19.61 10.12
N MET A 475 0.98 19.31 11.02
CA MET A 475 1.32 18.99 12.41
C MET A 475 2.24 17.76 12.48
N PHE A 476 3.12 17.74 13.48
CA PHE A 476 3.89 16.56 13.84
C PHE A 476 2.96 15.53 14.50
N ARG A 477 2.78 14.38 13.85
CA ARG A 477 2.07 13.23 14.43
C ARG A 477 3.08 12.38 15.19
N THR A 478 2.80 12.13 16.46
CA THR A 478 3.71 11.44 17.39
C THR A 478 2.94 10.47 18.28
N LYS A 479 3.64 9.64 19.06
CA LYS A 479 3.01 8.81 20.11
C LYS A 479 2.09 9.62 21.04
N LYS A 480 2.49 10.84 21.45
CA LYS A 480 1.67 11.73 22.29
C LYS A 480 0.35 12.14 21.60
N THR A 481 0.35 12.29 20.28
CA THR A 481 -0.87 12.54 19.50
C THR A 481 -1.81 11.34 19.60
N ARG A 482 -1.29 10.13 19.37
CA ARG A 482 -2.05 8.88 19.50
C ARG A 482 -2.61 8.69 20.92
N ASP A 483 -1.81 8.94 21.95
CA ASP A 483 -2.22 8.81 23.34
C ASP A 483 -3.40 9.73 23.71
N LEU A 484 -3.47 10.93 23.10
CA LEU A 484 -4.62 11.82 23.28
C LEU A 484 -5.85 11.37 22.51
N VAL A 485 -5.69 10.77 21.33
CA VAL A 485 -6.80 10.17 20.57
C VAL A 485 -7.42 9.01 21.35
N VAL A 486 -6.60 8.11 21.90
CA VAL A 486 -7.05 6.97 22.71
C VAL A 486 -7.82 7.41 23.96
N ARG A 487 -7.53 8.58 24.52
CA ARG A 487 -8.26 9.18 25.65
C ARG A 487 -9.57 9.88 25.24
N GLY A 488 -9.88 9.92 23.95
CA GLY A 488 -11.02 10.61 23.37
C GLY A 488 -10.72 12.05 22.97
N ILE A 489 -11.21 12.44 21.79
CA ILE A 489 -11.08 13.79 21.25
C ILE A 489 -12.22 14.67 21.82
N PRO A 490 -11.94 15.93 22.24
CA PRO A 490 -12.99 16.86 22.65
C PRO A 490 -14.03 17.06 21.55
N GLU A 491 -15.30 17.21 21.92
CA GLU A 491 -16.38 17.29 20.93
C GLU A 491 -16.16 18.39 19.89
N ALA A 492 -15.67 19.56 20.35
CA ALA A 492 -15.41 20.73 19.52
C ALA A 492 -14.28 20.52 18.49
N LEU A 493 -13.40 19.53 18.69
CA LEU A 493 -12.25 19.27 17.82
C LEU A 493 -12.44 18.05 16.90
N ARG A 494 -13.51 17.25 17.09
CA ARG A 494 -13.72 16.01 16.33
C ARG A 494 -13.80 16.24 14.83
N GLY A 495 -14.66 17.13 14.36
CA GLY A 495 -14.80 17.39 12.92
C GLY A 495 -13.47 17.78 12.26
N GLU A 496 -12.73 18.70 12.87
CA GLU A 496 -11.41 19.14 12.39
C GLU A 496 -10.38 18.01 12.39
N LEU A 497 -10.25 17.28 13.50
CA LEU A 497 -9.23 16.25 13.65
C LEU A 497 -9.54 15.00 12.82
N TRP A 498 -10.81 14.64 12.65
CA TRP A 498 -11.23 13.57 11.74
C TRP A 498 -10.88 13.93 10.29
N LEU A 499 -11.13 15.16 9.85
CA LEU A 499 -10.74 15.63 8.51
C LEU A 499 -9.21 15.56 8.32
N LEU A 500 -8.48 15.95 9.35
CA LEU A 500 -7.03 15.95 9.35
C LEU A 500 -6.44 14.53 9.29
N PHE A 501 -6.91 13.62 10.14
CA PHE A 501 -6.36 12.27 10.25
C PHE A 501 -6.79 11.33 9.11
N SER A 502 -7.97 11.55 8.53
CA SER A 502 -8.43 10.84 7.31
C SER A 502 -7.76 11.32 6.02
N GLY A 503 -7.19 12.54 6.04
CA GLY A 503 -6.68 13.22 4.85
C GLY A 503 -7.78 13.93 4.02
N ALA A 504 -9.05 13.83 4.42
CA ALA A 504 -10.20 14.46 3.74
C ALA A 504 -10.06 15.99 3.62
N VAL A 505 -9.38 16.64 4.57
CA VAL A 505 -9.04 18.07 4.50
C VAL A 505 -8.27 18.41 3.22
N ASN A 506 -7.49 17.47 2.68
CA ASN A 506 -6.72 17.69 1.47
C ASN A 506 -7.57 17.58 0.21
N ASP A 507 -8.49 16.62 0.17
CA ASP A 507 -9.40 16.45 -0.96
C ASP A 507 -10.33 17.66 -1.06
N MET A 508 -10.90 18.09 0.07
CA MET A 508 -11.78 19.25 0.14
C MET A 508 -11.10 20.53 -0.36
N ALA A 509 -9.88 20.81 0.13
CA ALA A 509 -9.16 22.02 -0.27
C ALA A 509 -8.69 21.99 -1.74
N SER A 510 -8.52 20.82 -2.34
CA SER A 510 -8.20 20.68 -3.76
C SER A 510 -9.42 20.75 -4.68
N ASN A 511 -10.65 20.68 -4.12
CA ASN A 511 -11.89 20.66 -4.89
C ASN A 511 -12.92 21.72 -4.38
N PRO A 512 -12.60 23.04 -4.42
CA PRO A 512 -13.52 24.06 -3.94
C PRO A 512 -14.86 24.07 -4.71
N GLY A 513 -15.98 24.05 -3.99
CA GLY A 513 -17.33 24.11 -4.58
C GLY A 513 -17.85 22.80 -5.16
N TYR A 514 -17.05 21.73 -5.13
CA TYR A 514 -17.39 20.44 -5.71
C TYR A 514 -18.62 19.79 -5.04
N TYR A 515 -18.71 19.83 -3.71
CA TYR A 515 -19.87 19.28 -3.01
C TYR A 515 -21.16 20.00 -3.39
N THR A 516 -21.15 21.33 -3.43
CA THR A 516 -22.31 22.13 -3.84
C THR A 516 -22.77 21.76 -5.25
N GLU A 517 -21.84 21.64 -6.20
CA GLU A 517 -22.14 21.22 -7.57
C GLU A 517 -22.75 19.80 -7.62
N LEU A 518 -22.23 18.87 -6.81
CA LEU A 518 -22.78 17.51 -6.73
C LEU A 518 -24.19 17.49 -6.14
N VAL A 519 -24.45 18.26 -5.09
CA VAL A 519 -25.80 18.40 -4.52
C VAL A 519 -26.77 18.92 -5.59
N GLU A 520 -26.39 19.95 -6.33
CA GLU A 520 -27.20 20.50 -7.43
C GLU A 520 -27.48 19.47 -8.53
N LYS A 521 -26.48 18.69 -8.94
CA LYS A 521 -26.62 17.68 -10.00
C LYS A 521 -27.39 16.44 -9.57
N SER A 522 -27.28 16.05 -8.30
CA SER A 522 -27.90 14.83 -7.77
C SER A 522 -29.35 15.04 -7.29
N LEU A 523 -29.75 16.30 -7.07
CA LEU A 523 -31.12 16.67 -6.72
C LEU A 523 -32.14 16.16 -7.75
N GLY A 524 -33.13 15.42 -7.28
CA GLY A 524 -34.22 14.89 -8.12
C GLY A 524 -33.83 13.69 -8.98
N THR A 525 -32.64 13.12 -8.79
CA THR A 525 -32.29 11.84 -9.40
C THR A 525 -33.09 10.71 -8.75
N CYS A 526 -33.57 9.76 -9.56
CA CYS A 526 -34.25 8.56 -9.10
C CYS A 526 -33.43 7.34 -9.51
N THR A 527 -32.76 6.75 -8.54
CA THR A 527 -31.92 5.56 -8.68
C THR A 527 -32.26 4.58 -7.56
N LEU A 528 -31.82 3.32 -7.68
CA LEU A 528 -31.94 2.36 -6.59
C LEU A 528 -31.32 2.91 -5.29
N ALA A 529 -30.16 3.57 -5.39
CA ALA A 529 -29.48 4.17 -4.24
C ALA A 529 -30.33 5.25 -3.56
N THR A 530 -30.98 6.15 -4.32
CA THR A 530 -31.82 7.20 -3.72
C THR A 530 -33.06 6.62 -3.04
N ASP A 531 -33.66 5.56 -3.59
CA ASP A 531 -34.81 4.88 -2.97
C ASP A 531 -34.42 4.19 -1.66
N GLU A 532 -33.25 3.53 -1.63
CA GLU A 532 -32.70 2.90 -0.44
C GLU A 532 -32.32 3.93 0.64
N ILE A 533 -31.73 5.07 0.23
CA ILE A 533 -31.43 6.19 1.12
C ILE A 533 -32.72 6.66 1.79
N GLU A 534 -33.79 6.98 1.04
CA GLU A 534 -35.05 7.49 1.63
C GLU A 534 -35.65 6.55 2.66
N ARG A 535 -35.59 5.24 2.42
CA ARG A 535 -36.06 4.22 3.38
C ARG A 535 -35.25 4.23 4.68
N ASP A 536 -33.98 4.62 4.61
CA ASP A 536 -33.03 4.52 5.71
C ASP A 536 -32.91 5.80 6.55
N LEU A 537 -33.23 6.96 5.98
CA LEU A 537 -33.07 8.26 6.65
C LEU A 537 -33.70 8.31 8.04
N ARG A 538 -34.97 7.89 8.18
CA ARG A 538 -35.72 8.00 9.46
C ARG A 538 -35.37 6.92 10.49
N ARG A 539 -34.64 5.88 10.09
CA ARG A 539 -34.12 4.84 11.00
C ARG A 539 -32.66 5.07 11.39
N SER A 540 -32.05 6.18 10.98
CA SER A 540 -30.64 6.49 11.24
C SER A 540 -30.50 7.30 12.52
N LEU A 541 -29.98 6.69 13.59
CA LEU A 541 -29.92 7.26 14.95
C LEU A 541 -31.28 7.86 15.38
N PRO A 542 -32.38 7.07 15.40
CA PRO A 542 -33.73 7.58 15.59
C PRO A 542 -33.94 8.29 16.93
N GLU A 543 -33.15 7.93 17.95
CA GLU A 543 -33.20 8.52 19.29
C GLU A 543 -32.53 9.90 19.37
N HIS A 544 -31.67 10.27 18.40
CA HIS A 544 -30.92 11.51 18.47
C HIS A 544 -31.76 12.71 17.97
N PRO A 545 -31.88 13.82 18.74
CA PRO A 545 -32.75 14.96 18.39
C PRO A 545 -32.48 15.56 17.00
N ALA A 546 -31.21 15.59 16.58
CA ALA A 546 -30.82 16.09 15.27
C ALA A 546 -31.52 15.33 14.11
N PHE A 547 -31.72 14.01 14.21
CA PHE A 547 -32.33 13.18 13.18
C PHE A 547 -33.85 12.98 13.38
N GLN A 548 -34.42 13.58 14.42
CA GLN A 548 -35.87 13.77 14.55
C GLN A 548 -36.35 15.07 13.90
N SER A 549 -35.40 15.89 13.40
CA SER A 549 -35.68 17.16 12.72
C SER A 549 -35.57 17.03 11.19
N ASP A 550 -36.36 17.83 10.46
CA ASP A 550 -36.25 17.90 9.00
C ASP A 550 -34.89 18.43 8.52
N THR A 551 -34.22 19.27 9.33
CA THR A 551 -32.88 19.81 9.01
C THR A 551 -31.84 18.70 8.95
N GLY A 552 -31.73 17.89 10.01
CA GLY A 552 -30.76 16.80 10.07
C GLY A 552 -31.04 15.70 9.04
N ILE A 553 -32.32 15.34 8.86
CA ILE A 553 -32.74 14.38 7.83
C ILE A 553 -32.42 14.90 6.41
N SER A 554 -32.59 16.19 6.16
CA SER A 554 -32.28 16.79 4.85
C SER A 554 -30.78 16.86 4.59
N ALA A 555 -29.96 17.17 5.60
CA ALA A 555 -28.51 17.14 5.49
C ALA A 555 -28.00 15.71 5.19
N LEU A 556 -28.52 14.71 5.93
CA LEU A 556 -28.19 13.30 5.71
C LEU A 556 -28.54 12.84 4.30
N ARG A 557 -29.74 13.20 3.81
CA ARG A 557 -30.17 12.92 2.44
C ARG A 557 -29.18 13.50 1.43
N ARG A 558 -28.83 14.79 1.54
CA ARG A 558 -27.95 15.47 0.58
C ARG A 558 -26.57 14.83 0.53
N VAL A 559 -25.95 14.58 1.68
CA VAL A 559 -24.61 13.97 1.73
C VAL A 559 -24.60 12.57 1.10
N LEU A 560 -25.53 11.70 1.49
CA LEU A 560 -25.60 10.34 0.94
C LEU A 560 -25.92 10.33 -0.56
N THR A 561 -26.83 11.19 -1.01
CA THR A 561 -27.22 11.29 -2.42
C THR A 561 -26.09 11.84 -3.28
N ALA A 562 -25.40 12.88 -2.80
CA ALA A 562 -24.25 13.45 -3.47
C ALA A 562 -23.10 12.43 -3.58
N TYR A 563 -22.86 11.64 -2.53
CA TYR A 563 -21.86 10.58 -2.57
C TYR A 563 -22.22 9.47 -3.56
N ALA A 564 -23.46 8.95 -3.51
CA ALA A 564 -23.93 7.92 -4.43
C ALA A 564 -23.85 8.37 -5.90
N TYR A 565 -24.08 9.66 -6.16
CA TYR A 565 -23.91 10.26 -7.49
C TYR A 565 -22.43 10.36 -7.88
N ARG A 566 -21.55 10.77 -6.96
CA ARG A 566 -20.10 10.89 -7.19
C ARG A 566 -19.47 9.56 -7.57
N ASN A 567 -19.85 8.48 -6.90
CA ASN A 567 -19.27 7.17 -7.11
C ASN A 567 -20.37 6.11 -7.29
N PRO A 568 -20.94 5.98 -8.50
CA PRO A 568 -22.03 5.04 -8.77
C PRO A 568 -21.63 3.56 -8.61
N GLN A 569 -20.33 3.25 -8.65
CA GLN A 569 -19.82 1.89 -8.48
C GLN A 569 -19.98 1.41 -7.03
N ILE A 570 -19.79 2.30 -6.06
CA ILE A 570 -20.14 2.06 -4.66
C ILE A 570 -21.64 2.30 -4.47
N GLY A 571 -22.14 3.45 -4.95
CA GLY A 571 -23.51 3.88 -4.79
C GLY A 571 -23.85 4.14 -3.32
N TYR A 572 -24.82 3.39 -2.80
CA TYR A 572 -25.23 3.43 -1.41
C TYR A 572 -25.24 2.01 -0.83
N CYS A 573 -24.68 1.88 0.38
CA CYS A 573 -24.68 0.65 1.16
C CYS A 573 -25.33 0.91 2.51
N GLN A 574 -26.19 -0.02 2.94
CA GLN A 574 -26.82 0.03 4.25
C GLN A 574 -25.75 -0.12 5.35
N ALA A 575 -25.36 1.01 5.92
CA ALA A 575 -24.38 1.23 6.99
C ALA A 575 -23.90 2.69 6.87
N MET A 576 -23.81 3.19 5.63
CA MET A 576 -23.38 4.55 5.33
C MET A 576 -24.27 5.61 5.96
N ASN A 577 -25.57 5.36 6.07
CA ASN A 577 -26.52 6.24 6.76
C ASN A 577 -26.18 6.40 8.25
N ILE A 578 -25.84 5.31 8.94
CA ILE A 578 -25.45 5.33 10.36
C ILE A 578 -24.14 6.09 10.54
N LEU A 579 -23.14 5.80 9.70
CA LEU A 579 -21.87 6.50 9.72
C LEU A 579 -22.05 8.00 9.45
N THR A 580 -22.73 8.34 8.36
CA THR A 580 -22.93 9.74 7.93
C THR A 580 -23.72 10.54 8.97
N SER A 581 -24.69 9.92 9.64
CA SER A 581 -25.37 10.54 10.76
C SER A 581 -24.40 10.98 11.85
N VAL A 582 -23.46 10.13 12.27
CA VAL A 582 -22.44 10.51 13.27
C VAL A 582 -21.47 11.57 12.74
N LEU A 583 -21.07 11.49 11.47
CA LEU A 583 -20.22 12.52 10.86
C LEU A 583 -20.88 13.92 10.88
N LEU A 584 -22.17 13.99 10.55
CA LEU A 584 -22.96 15.23 10.56
C LEU A 584 -23.18 15.81 11.96
N LEU A 585 -23.04 15.00 13.01
CA LEU A 585 -23.07 15.52 14.39
C LEU A 585 -21.87 16.42 14.68
N TYR A 586 -20.68 16.06 14.19
CA TYR A 586 -19.42 16.71 14.59
C TYR A 586 -18.72 17.50 13.49
N ALA A 587 -19.15 17.36 12.23
CA ALA A 587 -18.60 18.08 11.08
C ALA A 587 -19.70 18.85 10.34
N LYS A 588 -19.31 19.89 9.61
CA LYS A 588 -20.23 20.59 8.69
C LYS A 588 -20.65 19.65 7.56
N GLU A 589 -21.69 20.02 6.82
CA GLU A 589 -22.26 19.14 5.78
C GLU A 589 -21.24 18.75 4.69
N GLU A 590 -20.50 19.71 4.14
CA GLU A 590 -19.44 19.42 3.14
C GLU A 590 -18.27 18.64 3.75
N GLU A 591 -17.90 18.94 4.99
CA GLU A 591 -16.84 18.23 5.71
C GLU A 591 -17.23 16.76 5.93
N ALA A 592 -18.48 16.49 6.34
CA ALA A 592 -19.03 15.15 6.50
C ALA A 592 -19.06 14.38 5.19
N PHE A 593 -19.35 15.04 4.07
CA PHE A 593 -19.24 14.45 2.74
C PHE A 593 -17.81 13.99 2.43
N TRP A 594 -16.80 14.84 2.65
CA TRP A 594 -15.40 14.47 2.40
C TRP A 594 -14.88 13.41 3.37
N LEU A 595 -15.36 13.40 4.62
CA LEU A 595 -15.10 12.30 5.56
C LEU A 595 -15.69 10.99 5.04
N LEU A 596 -16.94 10.98 4.54
CA LEU A 596 -17.55 9.80 3.95
C LEU A 596 -16.76 9.30 2.74
N VAL A 597 -16.31 10.22 1.86
CA VAL A 597 -15.42 9.88 0.74
C VAL A 597 -14.14 9.22 1.23
N ALA A 598 -13.47 9.80 2.23
CA ALA A 598 -12.25 9.23 2.78
C ALA A 598 -12.49 7.85 3.41
N VAL A 599 -13.59 7.65 4.14
CA VAL A 599 -13.91 6.35 4.72
C VAL A 599 -14.14 5.30 3.64
N CYS A 600 -15.04 5.56 2.69
CA CYS A 600 -15.45 4.56 1.71
C CYS A 600 -14.39 4.27 0.64
N GLU A 601 -13.62 5.28 0.22
CA GLU A 601 -12.69 5.13 -0.90
C GLU A 601 -11.26 4.86 -0.44
N ARG A 602 -10.84 5.33 0.74
CA ARG A 602 -9.43 5.28 1.20
C ARG A 602 -9.22 4.41 2.43
N MET A 603 -10.03 4.59 3.48
CA MET A 603 -9.78 3.94 4.77
C MET A 603 -10.36 2.52 4.83
N LEU A 604 -11.50 2.29 4.16
CA LEU A 604 -12.20 1.01 4.06
C LEU A 604 -12.50 0.68 2.58
N PRO A 605 -11.46 0.52 1.74
CA PRO A 605 -11.66 0.22 0.33
C PRO A 605 -12.47 -1.08 0.18
N ASP A 606 -13.42 -1.08 -0.76
CA ASP A 606 -14.26 -2.24 -1.10
C ASP A 606 -15.19 -2.76 0.00
N TYR A 607 -15.39 -2.01 1.09
CA TYR A 607 -16.34 -2.35 2.15
C TYR A 607 -17.80 -2.12 1.77
N PHE A 608 -18.06 -1.06 1.01
CA PHE A 608 -19.43 -0.57 0.74
C PHE A 608 -19.89 -0.83 -0.69
N ASN A 609 -19.10 -1.53 -1.50
CA ASN A 609 -19.54 -1.96 -2.84
C ASN A 609 -20.51 -3.16 -2.72
N ARG A 610 -21.17 -3.55 -3.80
CA ARG A 610 -22.17 -4.64 -3.81
C ARG A 610 -21.64 -6.00 -3.33
N ARG A 611 -20.34 -6.24 -3.44
CA ARG A 611 -19.70 -7.51 -3.10
C ARG A 611 -19.03 -7.50 -1.72
N ILE A 612 -18.93 -6.33 -1.09
CA ILE A 612 -18.33 -6.10 0.24
C ILE A 612 -16.97 -6.80 0.43
N ILE A 613 -16.17 -6.94 -0.65
CA ILE A 613 -14.97 -7.78 -0.68
C ILE A 613 -13.97 -7.35 0.39
N GLY A 614 -13.77 -6.04 0.57
CA GLY A 614 -12.84 -5.52 1.59
C GLY A 614 -13.25 -5.94 2.99
N ALA A 615 -14.56 -5.86 3.30
CA ALA A 615 -15.07 -6.28 4.60
C ALA A 615 -14.90 -7.79 4.83
N LEU A 616 -15.15 -8.62 3.81
CA LEU A 616 -14.94 -10.07 3.89
C LEU A 616 -13.46 -10.44 4.10
N VAL A 617 -12.54 -9.70 3.47
CA VAL A 617 -11.10 -9.89 3.67
C VAL A 617 -10.72 -9.58 5.11
N ASP A 618 -11.14 -8.43 5.65
CA ASP A 618 -10.83 -8.05 7.03
C ASP A 618 -11.55 -8.93 8.07
N GLN A 619 -12.69 -9.54 7.72
CA GLN A 619 -13.29 -10.62 8.53
C GLN A 619 -12.43 -11.88 8.56
N ALA A 620 -11.89 -12.32 7.42
CA ALA A 620 -10.97 -13.46 7.39
C ALA A 620 -9.70 -13.18 8.20
N VAL A 621 -9.18 -11.94 8.14
CA VAL A 621 -8.08 -11.50 9.01
C VAL A 621 -8.50 -11.58 10.48
N PHE A 622 -9.68 -11.09 10.82
CA PHE A 622 -10.19 -11.15 12.20
C PHE A 622 -10.36 -12.57 12.72
N GLU A 623 -10.86 -13.50 11.90
CA GLU A 623 -10.96 -14.92 12.25
C GLU A 623 -9.60 -15.53 12.57
N GLU A 624 -8.58 -15.22 11.77
CA GLU A 624 -7.22 -15.69 12.03
C GLU A 624 -6.66 -15.08 13.31
N LEU A 625 -6.93 -13.80 13.57
CA LEU A 625 -6.56 -13.17 14.85
C LEU A 625 -7.26 -13.84 16.04
N ILE A 626 -8.54 -14.23 15.93
CA ILE A 626 -9.23 -14.98 16.98
C ILE A 626 -8.55 -16.34 17.19
N ARG A 627 -8.20 -17.08 16.13
CA ARG A 627 -7.49 -18.37 16.26
C ARG A 627 -6.15 -18.23 16.98
N VAL A 628 -5.40 -17.17 16.67
CA VAL A 628 -4.08 -16.94 17.25
C VAL A 628 -4.16 -16.45 18.70
N HIS A 629 -5.04 -15.49 18.98
CA HIS A 629 -5.07 -14.80 20.28
C HIS A 629 -6.08 -15.38 21.26
N LEU A 630 -7.17 -15.99 20.78
CA LEU A 630 -8.28 -16.52 21.58
C LEU A 630 -8.57 -18.00 21.23
N PRO A 631 -7.57 -18.90 21.25
CA PRO A 631 -7.72 -20.28 20.79
C PRO A 631 -8.81 -21.07 21.56
N GLN A 632 -9.05 -20.70 22.82
CA GLN A 632 -10.12 -21.31 23.64
C GLN A 632 -11.50 -21.15 23.00
N LEU A 633 -11.77 -19.99 22.37
CA LEU A 633 -13.03 -19.75 21.68
C LEU A 633 -13.15 -20.58 20.41
N THR A 634 -12.05 -20.74 19.67
CA THR A 634 -12.07 -21.54 18.44
C THR A 634 -12.12 -23.05 18.70
N ASP A 635 -11.60 -23.50 19.84
CA ASP A 635 -11.73 -24.89 20.29
C ASP A 635 -13.17 -25.24 20.69
N HIS A 636 -13.90 -24.27 21.28
CA HIS A 636 -15.30 -24.44 21.70
C HIS A 636 -16.29 -24.22 20.54
N MET A 637 -16.10 -23.16 19.76
CA MET A 637 -16.92 -22.75 18.62
C MET A 637 -16.15 -23.01 17.33
N THR A 638 -16.08 -24.28 16.93
CA THR A 638 -15.29 -24.71 15.75
C THR A 638 -15.80 -24.11 14.44
N ASP A 639 -17.07 -23.70 14.39
CA ASP A 639 -17.64 -23.00 13.25
C ASP A 639 -17.41 -21.48 13.41
N MET A 640 -16.56 -20.92 12.56
CA MET A 640 -16.23 -19.49 12.61
C MET A 640 -17.35 -18.59 12.08
N THR A 641 -18.38 -19.14 11.41
CA THR A 641 -19.45 -18.37 10.76
C THR A 641 -20.19 -17.45 11.73
N PHE A 642 -20.30 -17.83 13.01
CA PHE A 642 -20.81 -16.97 14.07
C PHE A 642 -19.98 -15.68 14.18
N PHE A 643 -18.66 -15.81 14.37
CA PHE A 643 -17.74 -14.68 14.52
C PHE A 643 -17.71 -13.83 13.26
N SER A 644 -17.72 -14.43 12.07
CA SER A 644 -17.86 -13.70 10.81
C SER A 644 -19.16 -12.90 10.81
N SER A 645 -20.31 -13.54 11.08
CA SER A 645 -21.60 -12.87 11.04
C SER A 645 -21.71 -11.67 11.97
N VAL A 646 -21.24 -11.79 13.23
CA VAL A 646 -21.33 -10.67 14.20
C VAL A 646 -20.34 -9.55 13.85
N SER A 647 -19.12 -9.89 13.45
CA SER A 647 -18.07 -8.92 13.15
C SER A 647 -18.37 -8.07 11.91
N LEU A 648 -19.12 -8.58 10.93
CA LEU A 648 -19.51 -7.81 9.74
C LEU A 648 -20.23 -6.51 10.13
N SER A 649 -21.17 -6.61 11.07
CA SER A 649 -21.98 -5.48 11.54
C SER A 649 -21.12 -4.46 12.27
N TRP A 650 -20.13 -4.93 13.05
CA TRP A 650 -19.19 -4.09 13.78
C TRP A 650 -18.31 -3.32 12.81
N PHE A 651 -17.82 -3.97 11.76
CA PHE A 651 -16.87 -3.38 10.82
C PHE A 651 -17.54 -2.38 9.90
N LEU A 652 -18.70 -2.72 9.32
CA LEU A 652 -19.43 -1.84 8.41
C LEU A 652 -19.89 -0.54 9.08
N THR A 653 -20.19 -0.60 10.38
CA THR A 653 -20.71 0.56 11.14
C THR A 653 -19.72 1.14 12.14
N LEU A 654 -18.46 0.68 12.17
CA LEU A 654 -17.45 1.10 13.15
C LEU A 654 -17.94 1.01 14.61
N PHE A 655 -18.66 -0.07 14.93
CA PHE A 655 -19.36 -0.32 16.21
C PHE A 655 -20.50 0.68 16.56
N ILE A 656 -20.80 1.68 15.71
CA ILE A 656 -21.85 2.68 16.00
C ILE A 656 -23.23 2.03 16.17
N SER A 657 -23.51 0.93 15.47
CA SER A 657 -24.81 0.26 15.56
C SER A 657 -25.02 -0.55 16.84
N VAL A 658 -23.95 -0.88 17.56
CA VAL A 658 -24.01 -1.74 18.75
C VAL A 658 -23.62 -1.01 20.04
N LEU A 659 -22.79 0.04 19.97
CA LEU A 659 -22.40 0.83 21.12
C LEU A 659 -23.31 2.06 21.31
N PRO A 660 -23.52 2.51 22.56
CA PRO A 660 -24.07 3.84 22.82
C PRO A 660 -23.23 4.92 22.13
N ILE A 661 -23.89 5.96 21.61
CA ILE A 661 -23.26 6.97 20.75
C ILE A 661 -22.07 7.65 21.44
N GLU A 662 -22.18 7.93 22.75
CA GLU A 662 -21.11 8.50 23.56
C GLU A 662 -19.84 7.64 23.62
N SER A 663 -19.99 6.33 23.46
CA SER A 663 -18.87 5.38 23.47
C SER A 663 -18.38 5.16 22.04
N ALA A 664 -19.30 5.03 21.08
CA ALA A 664 -19.00 4.83 19.68
C ALA A 664 -18.10 5.94 19.10
N VAL A 665 -18.30 7.20 19.49
CA VAL A 665 -17.47 8.32 19.00
C VAL A 665 -16.00 8.22 19.39
N ASN A 666 -15.67 7.63 20.54
CA ASN A 666 -14.27 7.37 20.93
C ASN A 666 -13.64 6.26 20.06
N VAL A 667 -14.43 5.28 19.61
CA VAL A 667 -14.00 4.26 18.65
C VAL A 667 -13.75 4.90 17.28
N VAL A 668 -14.64 5.81 16.86
CA VAL A 668 -14.49 6.57 15.61
C VAL A 668 -13.27 7.49 15.66
N ASP A 669 -12.97 8.12 16.80
CA ASP A 669 -11.73 8.89 17.02
C ASP A 669 -10.49 8.01 16.73
N CYS A 670 -10.46 6.81 17.29
CA CYS A 670 -9.37 5.85 17.10
C CYS A 670 -9.31 5.33 15.66
N PHE A 671 -10.45 5.04 15.03
CA PHE A 671 -10.50 4.63 13.63
C PHE A 671 -9.95 5.71 12.70
N PHE A 672 -10.33 6.97 12.89
CA PHE A 672 -9.80 8.06 12.08
C PHE A 672 -8.30 8.25 12.25
N TYR A 673 -7.70 7.84 13.38
CA TYR A 673 -6.26 7.95 13.61
C TYR A 673 -5.45 6.69 13.28
N ASP A 674 -5.93 5.48 13.61
CA ASP A 674 -5.21 4.20 13.48
C ASP A 674 -5.77 3.30 12.34
N GLY A 675 -6.94 3.63 11.76
CA GLY A 675 -7.58 2.88 10.67
C GLY A 675 -8.28 1.60 11.13
N ILE A 676 -8.44 0.63 10.22
CA ILE A 676 -9.14 -0.65 10.49
C ILE A 676 -8.52 -1.44 11.64
N LYS A 677 -7.22 -1.25 11.89
CA LYS A 677 -6.50 -1.87 13.02
C LYS A 677 -7.21 -1.60 14.36
N ALA A 678 -7.69 -0.38 14.60
CA ALA A 678 -8.37 -0.04 15.86
C ALA A 678 -9.68 -0.84 16.05
N ILE A 679 -10.39 -1.11 14.95
CA ILE A 679 -11.65 -1.86 14.94
C ILE A 679 -11.39 -3.35 15.22
N LEU A 680 -10.37 -3.93 14.58
CA LEU A 680 -9.96 -5.32 14.81
C LEU A 680 -9.48 -5.54 16.25
N GLN A 681 -8.64 -4.64 16.78
CA GLN A 681 -8.17 -4.70 18.17
C GLN A 681 -9.31 -4.60 19.17
N LEU A 682 -10.25 -3.66 18.96
CA LEU A 682 -11.43 -3.55 19.81
C LEU A 682 -12.29 -4.81 19.73
N GLY A 683 -12.50 -5.37 18.54
CA GLY A 683 -13.23 -6.63 18.37
C GLY A 683 -12.63 -7.79 19.17
N LEU A 684 -11.30 -7.94 19.16
CA LEU A 684 -10.62 -8.96 19.97
C LEU A 684 -10.82 -8.72 21.45
N ALA A 685 -10.62 -7.48 21.93
CA ALA A 685 -10.80 -7.14 23.33
C ALA A 685 -12.24 -7.38 23.81
N VAL A 686 -13.25 -7.13 22.97
CA VAL A 686 -14.67 -7.43 23.26
C VAL A 686 -14.88 -8.93 23.44
N LEU A 687 -14.31 -9.76 22.56
CA LEU A 687 -14.41 -11.22 22.66
C LEU A 687 -13.66 -11.76 23.88
N GLU A 688 -12.45 -11.25 24.13
CA GLU A 688 -11.63 -11.62 25.28
C GLU A 688 -12.32 -11.29 26.61
N TYR A 689 -12.89 -10.08 26.72
CA TYR A 689 -13.63 -9.66 27.91
C TYR A 689 -14.82 -10.58 28.22
N ASN A 690 -15.46 -11.13 27.18
CA ASN A 690 -16.63 -12.00 27.32
C ASN A 690 -16.29 -13.49 27.25
N MET A 691 -15.01 -13.87 27.25
CA MET A 691 -14.55 -15.24 27.00
C MET A 691 -15.23 -16.29 27.88
N GLU A 692 -15.25 -16.10 29.20
CA GLU A 692 -15.87 -17.07 30.13
C GLU A 692 -17.37 -17.28 29.84
N LYS A 693 -18.09 -16.21 29.48
CA LYS A 693 -19.52 -16.26 29.17
C LYS A 693 -19.78 -16.91 27.81
N LEU A 694 -18.94 -16.61 26.82
CA LEU A 694 -19.01 -17.19 25.48
C LEU A 694 -18.73 -18.70 25.52
N LEU A 695 -17.74 -19.14 26.30
CA LEU A 695 -17.45 -20.58 26.51
C LEU A 695 -18.59 -21.32 27.23
N ALA A 696 -19.42 -20.60 27.98
CA ALA A 696 -20.59 -21.18 28.64
C ALA A 696 -21.84 -21.24 27.74
N CYS A 697 -21.82 -20.56 26.58
CA CYS A 697 -22.94 -20.56 25.63
C CYS A 697 -23.06 -21.91 24.93
N LYS A 698 -24.31 -22.31 24.66
CA LYS A 698 -24.63 -23.57 23.98
C LYS A 698 -24.96 -23.40 22.50
N ASP A 699 -25.32 -22.19 22.10
CA ASP A 699 -25.65 -21.83 20.74
C ASP A 699 -25.34 -20.36 20.45
N ASP A 700 -25.38 -20.01 19.16
CA ASP A 700 -25.09 -18.66 18.66
C ASP A 700 -26.06 -17.61 19.22
N ALA A 701 -27.31 -17.96 19.51
CA ALA A 701 -28.31 -17.02 20.00
C ALA A 701 -28.02 -16.58 21.44
N GLU A 702 -27.57 -17.51 22.29
CA GLU A 702 -27.05 -17.21 23.63
C GLU A 702 -25.81 -16.30 23.52
N ALA A 703 -24.88 -16.60 22.61
CA ALA A 703 -23.67 -15.81 22.40
C ALA A 703 -23.98 -14.38 21.92
N VAL A 704 -24.91 -14.19 20.97
CA VAL A 704 -25.40 -12.86 20.56
C VAL A 704 -26.00 -12.11 21.75
N THR A 705 -26.78 -12.80 22.59
CA THR A 705 -27.40 -12.18 23.78
C THR A 705 -26.36 -11.71 24.78
N VAL A 706 -25.29 -12.48 24.99
CA VAL A 706 -24.16 -12.10 25.84
C VAL A 706 -23.47 -10.85 25.30
N LEU A 707 -23.17 -10.82 23.99
CA LEU A 707 -22.50 -9.67 23.36
C LEU A 707 -23.36 -8.41 23.37
N ASN A 708 -24.65 -8.51 23.04
CA ASN A 708 -25.58 -7.37 23.11
C ASN A 708 -25.67 -6.80 24.52
N ARG A 709 -25.80 -7.66 25.54
CA ARG A 709 -25.81 -7.22 26.94
C ARG A 709 -24.49 -6.57 27.35
N PHE A 710 -23.37 -7.06 26.83
CA PHE A 710 -22.08 -6.43 27.06
C PHE A 710 -22.06 -5.03 26.45
N PHE A 711 -22.45 -4.86 25.18
CA PHE A 711 -22.46 -3.55 24.54
C PHE A 711 -23.39 -2.55 25.24
N ASP A 712 -24.56 -2.99 25.72
CA ASP A 712 -25.47 -2.19 26.55
C ASP A 712 -24.84 -1.72 27.88
N SER A 713 -23.84 -2.46 28.38
CA SER A 713 -23.12 -2.13 29.62
C SER A 713 -21.92 -1.21 29.42
N VAL A 714 -21.50 -0.98 28.17
CA VAL A 714 -20.39 -0.09 27.82
C VAL A 714 -20.84 1.36 27.95
N THR A 715 -20.10 2.13 28.72
CA THR A 715 -20.38 3.54 28.99
C THR A 715 -19.16 4.42 28.76
N ASN A 716 -19.39 5.73 28.63
CA ASN A 716 -18.31 6.71 28.62
C ASN A 716 -18.49 7.65 29.83
N LYS A 717 -17.70 7.44 30.88
CA LYS A 717 -17.77 8.23 32.13
C LYS A 717 -17.40 9.71 31.92
N ASP A 718 -16.69 10.01 30.84
CA ASP A 718 -16.21 11.34 30.49
C ASP A 718 -17.09 12.02 29.43
N SER A 719 -18.19 11.39 29.02
CA SER A 719 -19.07 11.94 27.98
C SER A 719 -19.83 13.17 28.47
N PRO A 720 -19.73 14.29 27.73
CA PRO A 720 -20.53 15.50 27.99
C PRO A 720 -21.96 15.42 27.45
N LEU A 721 -22.30 14.38 26.68
CA LEU A 721 -23.64 14.24 26.10
C LEU A 721 -24.71 14.21 27.20
N PRO A 722 -25.92 14.73 26.93
CA PRO A 722 -26.98 14.80 27.93
C PRO A 722 -27.58 13.40 28.15
N PRO A 723 -28.18 13.14 29.32
CA PRO A 723 -28.83 11.86 29.62
C PRO A 723 -29.90 11.44 28.59
N ALA A 724 -30.57 12.41 27.97
CA ALA A 724 -31.58 12.18 26.93
C ALA A 724 -31.00 11.61 25.62
N VAL A 725 -29.71 11.80 25.36
CA VAL A 725 -28.98 11.25 24.19
C VAL A 725 -28.19 9.98 24.60
N GLN A 726 -27.88 9.82 25.89
CA GLN A 726 -27.24 8.63 26.47
C GLN A 726 -28.20 7.44 26.64
N GLN A 727 -29.52 7.63 26.52
CA GLN A 727 -30.53 6.57 26.71
C GLN A 727 -31.11 6.08 25.38
N GLY A 728 -30.43 5.10 24.77
CA GLY A 728 -31.00 4.26 23.70
C GLY A 728 -31.64 2.95 24.20
N SER A 729 -31.53 2.61 25.49
CA SER A 729 -32.05 1.34 26.02
C SER A 729 -33.32 1.55 26.85
N THR A 730 -34.48 1.57 26.21
CA THR A 730 -35.78 1.40 26.90
C THR A 730 -35.98 -0.07 27.26
N LEU A 731 -35.33 -0.53 28.33
CA LEU A 731 -35.76 -1.69 29.11
C LEU A 731 -35.50 -1.38 30.58
N SER A 732 -36.61 -1.11 31.30
CA SER A 732 -36.79 -1.04 32.75
C SER A 732 -35.53 -0.97 33.64
N ASP A 733 -35.52 0.03 34.52
CA ASP A 733 -34.75 0.17 35.77
C ASP A 733 -34.95 -1.01 36.76
N THR A 734 -34.90 -2.25 36.30
CA THR A 734 -34.54 -3.40 37.12
C THR A 734 -33.03 -3.41 37.19
N LYS A 735 -32.48 -2.87 38.29
CA LYS A 735 -31.08 -3.00 38.73
C LYS A 735 -30.36 -4.14 38.02
N SER A 736 -29.68 -3.84 36.92
CA SER A 736 -28.83 -4.82 36.26
C SER A 736 -27.56 -4.91 37.10
N ASP A 737 -27.36 -6.04 37.77
CA ASP A 737 -26.20 -6.35 38.62
C ASP A 737 -24.87 -6.50 37.82
N HIS A 738 -24.82 -5.97 36.60
CA HIS A 738 -23.70 -6.13 35.69
C HIS A 738 -22.72 -4.96 35.83
N PRO A 739 -21.41 -5.23 35.93
CA PRO A 739 -20.39 -4.18 36.03
C PRO A 739 -20.37 -3.34 34.76
N LYS A 740 -20.46 -2.02 34.90
CA LYS A 740 -20.31 -1.08 33.78
C LYS A 740 -18.87 -1.09 33.28
N VAL A 741 -18.69 -1.17 31.98
CA VAL A 741 -17.38 -1.12 31.33
C VAL A 741 -17.17 0.28 30.77
N ASP A 742 -16.02 0.90 31.02
CA ASP A 742 -15.70 2.19 30.41
C ASP A 742 -15.01 1.98 29.05
N ILE A 743 -15.50 2.67 28.01
CA ILE A 743 -14.95 2.54 26.66
C ILE A 743 -13.48 2.94 26.57
N THR A 744 -13.03 3.92 27.37
CA THR A 744 -11.65 4.40 27.34
C THR A 744 -10.70 3.35 27.93
N ASP A 745 -11.16 2.63 28.95
CA ASP A 745 -10.42 1.51 29.53
C ASP A 745 -10.33 0.36 28.53
N LEU A 746 -11.46 0.01 27.88
CA LEU A 746 -11.50 -1.05 26.86
C LEU A 746 -10.61 -0.74 25.63
N ILE A 747 -10.61 0.49 25.14
CA ILE A 747 -9.73 0.93 24.04
C ILE A 747 -8.26 0.93 24.49
N ARG A 748 -7.97 1.31 25.75
CA ARG A 748 -6.60 1.27 26.25
C ARG A 748 -6.07 -0.15 26.34
N GLU A 749 -6.87 -1.06 26.90
CA GLU A 749 -6.53 -2.49 27.02
C GLU A 749 -6.35 -3.15 25.65
N SER A 750 -7.17 -2.80 24.65
CA SER A 750 -7.01 -3.35 23.28
C SER A 750 -5.73 -2.90 22.56
N ASN A 751 -5.06 -1.86 23.08
CA ASN A 751 -3.84 -1.29 22.53
C ASN A 751 -2.56 -1.76 23.23
N GLU A 752 -2.68 -2.45 24.35
CA GLU A 752 -1.59 -3.11 25.09
C GLU A 752 -1.35 -4.52 24.52
#